data_AF-A0A8T4XTN2-F1
#
_entry.id   AF-A0A8T4XTN2-F1
#
_cell.length_a   1.000
_cell.length_b   1.000
_cell.length_c   1.000
_cell.angle_alpha   90.00
_cell.angle_beta   90.00
_cell.angle_gamma   90.00
#
_symmetry.space_group_name_H-M   'P 1'
#
loop_
_entity.id
_entity.type
_entity.pdbx_description
1 polymer ?
#
loop_
_entity_poly.entity_id
_entity_poly.type
_entity_poly.pdbx_seq_one_letter_code
_entity_poly.pdbx_strand_id
1 'polypeptide(L)'
;MPKECKEYFEGLGLKLAKVQEVAKVARARLLDPKPWPEPRLTEDMAERVELLVGPPGVKERIRQLAEKMERDEMAFKIAEEIVYGAFGSADEVKLAEQAIRTALAIITEGVTVAPIQGITKIAFKENLDRSKYLSIYFAGPIRPAGGTAQALILVVADFIRNKLGLARYRATPQEIRRFIEEIRLYEREVRLFQYHVPDEVLERILENIPVEITGVETDPFEVTSFRNLPRIETNRVRGGALIVINDGLAGRSRKLMKIITKLGIQGWQWLEDVWSESKEKGQSEPANSMYMEKIIGGRPVLSSPGRVGGFRLRYGRARNTGLAALGLHPSTMLVLGGFLAIGTQIKTEEPGKGGIVASVDSIEAPIVKLRSGSVRRLEDPEEARRVEGEVEAVLFLGDLLVSFYEFLHNNRPLAPSGFTEEAFRNLLQAAIQKEFDGDLEKASEATEVKIERLRSFLEAPLKCKPKASEALSISECLKVPLHPLYTYDWERASPSDLLKLRKWLSRAKDPWEGKGEEEGKGEGEGEGKDEGEGKGEGGEGPKTRLTLDLEAKAILEKILVPHEVEGKEVILGEDYLVLRRCLGLLNGKDSEEPKEIEEAARKGVWKALEELSGLKLEPKYVTFIGAKMGRPEKAKPRVMKPLVHVLFPAGLKGGPLRNLRDAAKDPVSVELVRRICPKCSQETYLTLCPLCHEATRIEFSCPRCGRSLKDGDLCPTCQLQARGWMLQSINLEEALRKASANLRLQLPEVMKGVRGLSNKNKIPEPLEKGLLRARYGLSVFKDGTVRFDVTNAPLTHFTPSEIGVTLEKLKELGYGFDAEGKPLEREDQILELKVQDIVIPWDCAHYLLKASAFIDDLLERFYGIPRFYNAKDPMDLIGHLVLGLAPHTSVAVVGRVLGFTKAKVCFAHPYWHAAKRRDCDGDEDSIMLALDAFLNFSEEYLPAQVGGLMDAPLLVSPTINPKEVDSAIQDLDISRAYPPIFYERSRMREDPKKLADCIELIAHRLGKESQFGGFGYTHETSCVTLGNLQSSYKEAKSMEEKISLQLSLAEKIRAVDAKEMVELLLTSHFIPDIAGNLKTFGSQKFRCKKCNQAFRRVPLRGYCPKCHGDLAITVHRGSVEKYVNLALGLAEKYELKPYIKQRLMMMKEEIDAFFGEKASERRKAQTSLGQFMQMEQE
;
A
#
# COMPACT_ATOMS: atom_id res chain seq x y z
N MET A 1 -7.76 -8.11 30.41
CA MET A 1 -7.08 -6.97 29.77
C MET A 1 -6.18 -6.35 30.82
N PRO A 2 -4.86 -6.22 30.59
CA PRO A 2 -3.91 -5.71 31.59
C PRO A 2 -4.29 -4.30 32.07
N LYS A 3 -3.95 -3.96 33.32
CA LYS A 3 -4.30 -2.67 33.94
C LYS A 3 -3.77 -1.48 33.12
N GLU A 4 -2.52 -1.53 32.71
CA GLU A 4 -1.87 -0.48 31.90
C GLU A 4 -2.55 -0.26 30.54
N CYS A 5 -3.03 -1.34 29.90
CA CYS A 5 -3.78 -1.24 28.66
C CYS A 5 -5.14 -0.57 28.90
N LYS A 6 -5.84 -0.91 29.98
CA LYS A 6 -7.12 -0.25 30.33
C LYS A 6 -6.93 1.25 30.56
N GLU A 7 -5.94 1.62 31.37
CA GLU A 7 -5.60 3.03 31.63
C GLU A 7 -5.26 3.78 30.33
N TYR A 8 -4.57 3.12 29.40
CA TYR A 8 -4.27 3.68 28.08
C TYR A 8 -5.54 3.98 27.25
N PHE A 9 -6.45 3.02 27.10
CA PHE A 9 -7.68 3.23 26.32
C PHE A 9 -8.66 4.19 27.02
N GLU A 10 -8.76 4.14 28.34
CA GLU A 10 -9.53 5.12 29.13
C GLU A 10 -8.98 6.54 28.92
N GLY A 11 -7.65 6.71 28.93
CA GLY A 11 -7.00 7.98 28.65
C GLY A 11 -7.29 8.53 27.23
N LEU A 12 -7.32 7.64 26.22
CA LEU A 12 -7.74 8.02 24.87
C LEU A 12 -9.23 8.42 24.82
N GLY A 13 -10.09 7.66 25.50
CA GLY A 13 -11.52 7.94 25.60
C GLY A 13 -11.82 9.30 26.23
N LEU A 14 -11.14 9.65 27.33
CA LEU A 14 -11.27 10.95 28.00
C LEU A 14 -10.84 12.11 27.08
N LYS A 15 -9.71 11.95 26.36
CA LYS A 15 -9.25 12.96 25.39
C LYS A 15 -10.24 13.14 24.24
N LEU A 16 -10.80 12.05 23.72
CA LEU A 16 -11.79 12.08 22.65
C LEU A 16 -13.09 12.76 23.11
N ALA A 17 -13.57 12.44 24.32
CA ALA A 17 -14.74 13.07 24.92
C ALA A 17 -14.56 14.60 25.04
N LYS A 18 -13.37 15.07 25.44
CA LYS A 18 -13.03 16.50 25.48
C LYS A 18 -13.10 17.15 24.09
N VAL A 19 -12.58 16.48 23.05
CA VAL A 19 -12.67 16.97 21.66
C VAL A 19 -14.13 17.07 21.21
N GLN A 20 -14.94 16.07 21.50
CA GLN A 20 -16.36 16.07 21.15
C GLN A 20 -17.13 17.17 21.86
N GLU A 21 -16.84 17.44 23.14
CA GLU A 21 -17.53 18.48 23.90
C GLU A 21 -17.28 19.86 23.30
N VAL A 22 -16.03 20.17 22.93
CA VAL A 22 -15.71 21.41 22.21
C VAL A 22 -16.48 21.51 20.89
N ALA A 23 -16.54 20.42 20.13
CA ALA A 23 -17.29 20.39 18.87
C ALA A 23 -18.80 20.56 19.08
N LYS A 24 -19.39 19.97 20.13
CA LYS A 24 -20.81 20.14 20.49
C LYS A 24 -21.13 21.60 20.82
N VAL A 25 -20.32 22.24 21.67
CA VAL A 25 -20.50 23.64 22.04
C VAL A 25 -20.38 24.56 20.81
N ALA A 26 -19.43 24.28 19.92
CA ALA A 26 -19.26 25.03 18.68
C ALA A 26 -20.47 24.89 17.74
N ARG A 27 -20.89 23.65 17.48
CA ARG A 27 -21.99 23.32 16.56
C ARG A 27 -23.34 23.82 17.08
N ALA A 28 -23.54 23.88 18.39
CA ALA A 28 -24.73 24.45 19.02
C ALA A 28 -24.95 25.94 18.68
N ARG A 29 -23.93 26.65 18.17
CA ARG A 29 -24.06 28.03 17.67
C ARG A 29 -24.86 28.15 16.36
N LEU A 30 -25.27 27.03 15.74
CA LEU A 30 -26.11 26.99 14.53
C LEU A 30 -25.49 27.66 13.29
N LEU A 31 -24.16 27.75 13.24
CA LEU A 31 -23.41 28.31 12.11
C LEU A 31 -23.07 27.26 11.03
N ASP A 32 -23.29 25.98 11.33
CA ASP A 32 -23.05 24.83 10.47
C ASP A 32 -24.36 24.23 9.93
N PRO A 33 -24.32 23.25 9.00
CA PRO A 33 -25.54 22.61 8.50
C PRO A 33 -26.35 21.87 9.57
N LYS A 34 -25.70 21.33 10.60
CA LYS A 34 -26.32 20.63 11.74
C LYS A 34 -25.83 21.20 13.09
N PRO A 35 -26.69 21.27 14.12
CA PRO A 35 -26.32 21.79 15.45
C PRO A 35 -25.49 20.84 16.32
N TRP A 36 -25.16 19.65 15.84
CA TRP A 36 -24.37 18.66 16.57
C TRP A 36 -23.23 18.11 15.69
N PRO A 37 -22.17 17.53 16.28
CA PRO A 37 -21.16 16.79 15.54
C PRO A 37 -21.78 15.58 14.84
N GLU A 38 -21.58 15.48 13.54
CA GLU A 38 -22.20 14.46 12.70
C GLU A 38 -21.48 13.09 12.74
N PRO A 39 -20.13 13.00 12.85
CA PRO A 39 -19.46 11.71 13.00
C PRO A 39 -19.90 11.03 14.30
N ARG A 40 -20.37 9.78 14.21
CA ARG A 40 -20.86 9.01 15.37
C ARG A 40 -19.75 8.11 15.93
N LEU A 41 -19.66 8.00 17.24
CA LEU A 41 -18.76 7.01 17.86
C LEU A 41 -19.36 5.62 17.76
N THR A 42 -18.49 4.62 17.62
CA THR A 42 -18.90 3.21 17.62
C THR A 42 -17.95 2.40 18.48
N GLU A 43 -18.46 1.63 19.42
CA GLU A 43 -17.61 0.80 20.29
C GLU A 43 -17.15 -0.48 19.60
N ASP A 44 -18.05 -1.11 18.83
CA ASP A 44 -17.84 -2.43 18.24
C ASP A 44 -18.52 -2.59 16.87
N MET A 45 -18.29 -3.74 16.25
CA MET A 45 -18.87 -4.12 14.97
C MET A 45 -20.40 -4.10 14.98
N ALA A 46 -21.02 -4.52 16.08
CA ALA A 46 -22.47 -4.59 16.20
C ALA A 46 -23.11 -3.19 16.10
N GLU A 47 -22.54 -2.21 16.79
CA GLU A 47 -22.98 -0.82 16.73
C GLU A 47 -22.66 -0.18 15.37
N ARG A 48 -21.51 -0.50 14.76
CA ARG A 48 -21.21 -0.08 13.37
C ARG A 48 -22.28 -0.54 12.40
N VAL A 49 -22.68 -1.82 12.48
CA VAL A 49 -23.73 -2.39 11.61
C VAL A 49 -25.06 -1.68 11.82
N GLU A 50 -25.50 -1.51 13.06
CA GLU A 50 -26.77 -0.82 13.37
C GLU A 50 -26.77 0.63 12.87
N LEU A 51 -25.69 1.38 13.10
CA LEU A 51 -25.61 2.79 12.70
C LEU A 51 -25.50 2.99 11.19
N LEU A 52 -24.88 2.05 10.46
CA LEU A 52 -24.73 2.14 9.01
C LEU A 52 -25.98 1.70 8.25
N VAL A 53 -26.57 0.56 8.65
CA VAL A 53 -27.66 -0.06 7.88
C VAL A 53 -28.87 -0.44 8.73
N GLY A 54 -28.76 -0.50 10.05
CA GLY A 54 -29.84 -0.99 10.93
C GLY A 54 -30.05 -2.51 10.81
N PRO A 55 -31.24 -3.04 11.18
CA PRO A 55 -32.36 -2.32 11.81
C PRO A 55 -32.08 -1.97 13.28
N PRO A 56 -32.83 -1.04 13.89
CA PRO A 56 -32.70 -0.73 15.31
C PRO A 56 -32.87 -1.97 16.20
N GLY A 57 -32.02 -2.13 17.21
CA GLY A 57 -32.00 -3.28 18.13
C GLY A 57 -31.21 -4.49 17.62
N VAL A 58 -30.64 -4.44 16.41
CA VAL A 58 -29.84 -5.54 15.86
C VAL A 58 -28.50 -5.71 16.60
N LYS A 59 -27.95 -4.62 17.18
CA LYS A 59 -26.64 -4.67 17.83
C LYS A 59 -26.63 -5.60 19.03
N GLU A 60 -27.67 -5.61 19.86
CA GLU A 60 -27.76 -6.47 21.05
C GLU A 60 -27.79 -7.93 20.61
N ARG A 61 -28.49 -8.21 19.52
CA ARG A 61 -28.58 -9.56 18.96
C ARG A 61 -27.24 -10.02 18.36
N ILE A 62 -26.56 -9.15 17.61
CA ILE A 62 -25.23 -9.44 17.06
C ILE A 62 -24.25 -9.76 18.20
N ARG A 63 -24.23 -8.96 19.29
CA ARG A 63 -23.39 -9.22 20.47
C ARG A 63 -23.66 -10.59 21.09
N GLN A 64 -24.93 -10.96 21.27
CA GLN A 64 -25.32 -12.26 21.80
C GLN A 64 -24.90 -13.45 20.90
N LEU A 65 -24.96 -13.27 19.59
CA LEU A 65 -24.61 -14.32 18.63
C LEU A 65 -23.09 -14.43 18.44
N ALA A 66 -22.35 -13.32 18.51
CA ALA A 66 -20.89 -13.30 18.36
C ALA A 66 -20.15 -14.16 19.40
N GLU A 67 -20.77 -14.44 20.55
CA GLU A 67 -20.22 -15.37 21.56
C GLU A 67 -20.42 -16.86 21.20
N LYS A 68 -21.37 -17.18 20.32
CA LYS A 68 -21.84 -18.54 20.06
C LYS A 68 -21.55 -19.06 18.67
N MET A 69 -21.35 -18.16 17.70
CA MET A 69 -21.20 -18.51 16.30
C MET A 69 -20.20 -17.59 15.60
N GLU A 70 -19.61 -18.12 14.54
CA GLU A 70 -18.69 -17.38 13.70
C GLU A 70 -19.41 -16.29 12.89
N ARG A 71 -18.64 -15.28 12.48
CA ARG A 71 -19.18 -14.09 11.80
C ARG A 71 -20.05 -14.40 10.58
N ASP A 72 -19.60 -15.31 9.73
CA ASP A 72 -20.33 -15.66 8.50
C ASP A 72 -21.66 -16.33 8.86
N GLU A 73 -21.69 -17.25 9.82
CA GLU A 73 -22.91 -17.93 10.28
C GLU A 73 -23.88 -16.95 10.94
N MET A 74 -23.34 -16.01 11.74
CA MET A 74 -24.09 -14.92 12.35
C MET A 74 -24.79 -14.05 11.31
N ALA A 75 -24.14 -13.75 10.18
CA ALA A 75 -24.75 -12.97 9.12
C ALA A 75 -26.00 -13.66 8.53
N PHE A 76 -25.96 -14.98 8.33
CA PHE A 76 -27.13 -15.75 7.88
C PHE A 76 -28.22 -15.79 8.95
N LYS A 77 -27.85 -15.95 10.23
CA LYS A 77 -28.82 -16.02 11.31
C LYS A 77 -29.56 -14.69 11.51
N ILE A 78 -28.84 -13.58 11.52
CA ILE A 78 -29.44 -12.24 11.61
C ILE A 78 -30.32 -11.97 10.38
N ALA A 79 -29.88 -12.33 9.18
CA ALA A 79 -30.70 -12.20 7.98
C ALA A 79 -32.01 -13.01 8.07
N GLU A 80 -31.96 -14.22 8.60
CA GLU A 80 -33.14 -15.05 8.86
C GLU A 80 -34.11 -14.36 9.83
N GLU A 81 -33.60 -13.87 10.97
CA GLU A 81 -34.42 -13.21 12.00
C GLU A 81 -35.07 -11.92 11.48
N ILE A 82 -34.37 -11.15 10.63
CA ILE A 82 -34.94 -9.97 9.96
C ILE A 82 -36.09 -10.36 9.04
N VAL A 83 -35.92 -11.40 8.21
CA VAL A 83 -36.95 -11.86 7.28
C VAL A 83 -38.20 -12.36 8.02
N TYR A 84 -38.04 -13.01 9.17
CA TYR A 84 -39.16 -13.41 10.03
C TYR A 84 -39.78 -12.26 10.85
N GLY A 85 -39.29 -11.03 10.70
CA GLY A 85 -39.87 -9.85 11.33
C GLY A 85 -39.51 -9.64 12.80
N ALA A 86 -38.42 -10.27 13.29
CA ALA A 86 -37.98 -10.13 14.68
C ALA A 86 -37.65 -8.67 15.08
N PHE A 87 -37.33 -7.82 14.10
CA PHE A 87 -36.98 -6.40 14.29
C PHE A 87 -38.05 -5.43 13.74
N GLY A 88 -39.28 -5.92 13.53
CA GLY A 88 -40.42 -5.15 13.03
C GLY A 88 -41.00 -5.69 11.72
N SER A 89 -42.22 -5.26 11.38
CA SER A 89 -42.92 -5.65 10.17
C SER A 89 -42.71 -4.64 9.04
N ALA A 90 -42.34 -5.12 7.86
CA ALA A 90 -42.30 -4.35 6.62
C ALA A 90 -42.74 -5.22 5.44
N ASP A 91 -42.89 -4.61 4.26
CA ASP A 91 -43.08 -5.34 3.00
C ASP A 91 -41.91 -6.31 2.75
N GLU A 92 -42.18 -7.46 2.14
CA GLU A 92 -41.22 -8.54 1.90
C GLU A 92 -39.96 -8.04 1.17
N VAL A 93 -40.12 -7.12 0.21
CA VAL A 93 -39.00 -6.50 -0.52
C VAL A 93 -38.10 -5.71 0.42
N LYS A 94 -38.69 -4.95 1.36
CA LYS A 94 -37.93 -4.14 2.34
C LYS A 94 -37.26 -5.03 3.37
N LEU A 95 -37.91 -6.11 3.80
CA LEU A 95 -37.30 -7.11 4.70
C LEU A 95 -36.11 -7.81 4.03
N ALA A 96 -36.26 -8.22 2.75
CA ALA A 96 -35.16 -8.77 1.97
C ALA A 96 -34.01 -7.77 1.82
N GLU A 97 -34.32 -6.50 1.54
CA GLU A 97 -33.33 -5.43 1.44
C GLU A 97 -32.58 -5.22 2.74
N GLN A 98 -33.29 -5.09 3.86
CA GLN A 98 -32.70 -4.93 5.18
C GLN A 98 -31.82 -6.13 5.55
N ALA A 99 -32.30 -7.36 5.32
CA ALA A 99 -31.57 -8.59 5.63
C ALA A 99 -30.26 -8.69 4.84
N ILE A 100 -30.28 -8.42 3.52
CA ILE A 100 -29.09 -8.46 2.66
C ILE A 100 -28.09 -7.36 3.07
N ARG A 101 -28.56 -6.12 3.29
CA ARG A 101 -27.66 -5.02 3.70
C ARG A 101 -27.02 -5.29 5.06
N THR A 102 -27.79 -5.78 6.03
CA THR A 102 -27.29 -6.12 7.38
C THR A 102 -26.29 -7.26 7.32
N ALA A 103 -26.58 -8.33 6.57
CA ALA A 103 -25.65 -9.44 6.39
C ALA A 103 -24.35 -9.00 5.73
N LEU A 104 -24.41 -8.19 4.66
CA LEU A 104 -23.20 -7.65 4.02
C LEU A 104 -22.41 -6.76 4.98
N ALA A 105 -23.08 -5.96 5.82
CA ALA A 105 -22.42 -5.14 6.83
C ALA A 105 -21.70 -6.01 7.87
N ILE A 106 -22.32 -7.09 8.35
CA ILE A 106 -21.68 -8.04 9.28
C ILE A 106 -20.46 -8.70 8.62
N ILE A 107 -20.61 -9.22 7.41
CA ILE A 107 -19.53 -9.88 6.64
C ILE A 107 -18.34 -8.93 6.42
N THR A 108 -18.62 -7.63 6.23
CA THR A 108 -17.61 -6.59 6.00
C THR A 108 -17.22 -5.79 7.24
N GLU A 109 -17.60 -6.27 8.43
CA GLU A 109 -17.31 -5.71 9.77
C GLU A 109 -17.84 -4.27 9.99
N GLY A 110 -18.75 -3.81 9.13
CA GLY A 110 -19.30 -2.46 9.17
C GLY A 110 -18.26 -1.36 8.90
N VAL A 111 -17.18 -1.64 8.16
CA VAL A 111 -16.12 -0.65 7.87
C VAL A 111 -16.29 0.03 6.51
N THR A 112 -16.89 -0.67 5.55
CA THR A 112 -17.01 -0.24 4.15
C THR A 112 -18.38 0.37 3.83
N VAL A 113 -18.45 1.20 2.80
CA VAL A 113 -19.73 1.74 2.29
C VAL A 113 -20.49 0.77 1.38
N ALA A 114 -19.96 -0.43 1.12
CA ALA A 114 -20.57 -1.39 0.21
C ALA A 114 -22.02 -1.79 0.60
N PRO A 115 -22.36 -2.00 1.89
CA PRO A 115 -23.74 -2.23 2.32
C PRO A 115 -24.69 -1.08 2.02
N ILE A 116 -24.19 0.16 1.90
CA ILE A 116 -25.00 1.37 1.68
C ILE A 116 -25.07 1.70 0.17
N GLN A 117 -23.91 1.87 -0.47
CA GLN A 117 -23.82 2.34 -1.86
C GLN A 117 -23.47 1.25 -2.87
N GLY A 118 -22.96 0.10 -2.42
CA GLY A 118 -22.63 -1.03 -3.28
C GLY A 118 -23.88 -1.77 -3.75
N ILE A 119 -24.89 -1.86 -2.88
CA ILE A 119 -26.25 -2.32 -3.21
C ILE A 119 -27.15 -1.11 -3.32
N THR A 120 -27.67 -0.83 -4.51
CA THR A 120 -28.50 0.36 -4.77
C THR A 120 -29.98 0.08 -4.53
N LYS A 121 -30.44 -1.12 -4.89
CA LYS A 121 -31.84 -1.54 -4.79
C LYS A 121 -31.93 -3.06 -4.76
N ILE A 122 -32.95 -3.58 -4.08
CA ILE A 122 -33.42 -4.97 -4.22
C ILE A 122 -34.85 -4.94 -4.75
N ALA A 123 -35.18 -5.87 -5.65
CA ALA A 123 -36.49 -5.95 -6.28
C ALA A 123 -36.92 -7.41 -6.47
N PHE A 124 -38.23 -7.64 -6.48
CA PHE A 124 -38.78 -8.91 -6.96
C PHE A 124 -39.22 -8.71 -8.41
N LYS A 125 -38.74 -9.58 -9.29
CA LYS A 125 -39.08 -9.59 -10.72
C LYS A 125 -39.69 -10.94 -11.09
N GLU A 126 -40.21 -11.06 -12.31
CA GLU A 126 -40.92 -12.24 -12.78
C GLU A 126 -40.16 -12.98 -13.88
N ASN A 127 -40.10 -14.30 -13.74
CA ASN A 127 -39.63 -15.23 -14.77
C ASN A 127 -40.61 -15.29 -15.95
N LEU A 128 -40.25 -16.01 -17.03
CA LEU A 128 -41.14 -16.14 -18.20
C LEU A 128 -42.42 -16.92 -17.84
N ASP A 129 -42.34 -17.79 -16.84
CA ASP A 129 -43.46 -18.52 -16.24
C ASP A 129 -44.22 -17.73 -15.17
N ARG A 130 -43.94 -16.41 -15.04
CA ARG A 130 -44.49 -15.49 -14.02
C ARG A 130 -44.13 -15.82 -12.57
N SER A 131 -43.23 -16.79 -12.32
CA SER A 131 -42.71 -17.01 -10.97
C SER A 131 -41.85 -15.84 -10.51
N LYS A 132 -42.05 -15.38 -9.28
CA LYS A 132 -41.28 -14.26 -8.71
C LYS A 132 -39.91 -14.74 -8.25
N TYR A 133 -38.86 -13.97 -8.55
CA TYR A 133 -37.49 -14.19 -8.10
C TYR A 133 -36.86 -12.92 -7.54
N LEU A 134 -35.74 -13.06 -6.84
CA LEU A 134 -34.99 -11.96 -6.23
C LEU A 134 -33.97 -11.34 -7.20
N SER A 135 -33.91 -10.01 -7.25
CA SER A 135 -32.98 -9.23 -8.07
C SER A 135 -32.19 -8.22 -7.23
N ILE A 136 -30.87 -8.17 -7.41
CA ILE A 136 -29.98 -7.24 -6.69
C ILE A 136 -29.31 -6.29 -7.68
N TYR A 137 -29.42 -4.98 -7.42
CA TYR A 137 -28.79 -3.93 -8.21
C TYR A 137 -27.48 -3.48 -7.58
N PHE A 138 -26.36 -3.93 -8.14
CA PHE A 138 -25.03 -3.52 -7.71
C PHE A 138 -24.56 -2.23 -8.38
N ALA A 139 -23.67 -1.52 -7.69
CA ALA A 139 -22.93 -0.39 -8.24
C ALA A 139 -21.42 -0.53 -8.00
N GLY A 140 -20.62 0.30 -8.66
CA GLY A 140 -19.16 0.31 -8.52
C GLY A 140 -18.62 0.30 -7.07
N PRO A 141 -19.28 0.96 -6.10
CA PRO A 141 -18.93 0.88 -4.68
C PRO A 141 -19.02 -0.48 -4.00
N ILE A 142 -19.38 -1.56 -4.70
CA ILE A 142 -19.31 -2.93 -4.17
C ILE A 142 -17.86 -3.47 -4.12
N ARG A 143 -16.95 -2.90 -4.93
CA ARG A 143 -15.55 -3.34 -5.00
C ARG A 143 -14.83 -3.43 -3.63
N PRO A 144 -14.94 -2.42 -2.74
CA PRO A 144 -14.25 -2.40 -1.45
C PRO A 144 -14.71 -3.49 -0.47
N ALA A 145 -15.87 -4.13 -0.68
CA ALA A 145 -16.29 -5.26 0.14
C ALA A 145 -15.29 -6.44 0.06
N GLY A 146 -14.54 -6.54 -1.05
CA GLY A 146 -13.67 -7.66 -1.37
C GLY A 146 -14.42 -8.79 -2.10
N GLY A 147 -13.68 -9.56 -2.91
CA GLY A 147 -14.26 -10.60 -3.76
C GLY A 147 -15.01 -11.69 -2.98
N THR A 148 -14.53 -12.07 -1.79
CA THR A 148 -15.20 -13.08 -0.97
C THR A 148 -16.56 -12.59 -0.45
N ALA A 149 -16.65 -11.35 0.05
CA ALA A 149 -17.92 -10.78 0.50
C ALA A 149 -18.91 -10.56 -0.67
N GLN A 150 -18.40 -10.15 -1.84
CA GLN A 150 -19.19 -10.05 -3.08
C GLN A 150 -19.80 -11.38 -3.50
N ALA A 151 -19.07 -12.49 -3.32
CA ALA A 151 -19.58 -13.82 -3.66
C ALA A 151 -20.56 -14.34 -2.58
N LEU A 152 -20.21 -14.17 -1.31
CA LEU A 152 -21.01 -14.66 -0.17
C LEU A 152 -22.38 -13.99 -0.09
N ILE A 153 -22.49 -12.70 -0.45
CA ILE A 153 -23.78 -12.01 -0.41
C ILE A 153 -24.80 -12.58 -1.41
N LEU A 154 -24.35 -13.21 -2.49
CA LEU A 154 -25.22 -13.92 -3.43
C LEU A 154 -25.82 -15.18 -2.80
N VAL A 155 -25.03 -15.88 -1.99
CA VAL A 155 -25.48 -17.06 -1.24
C VAL A 155 -26.46 -16.64 -0.14
N VAL A 156 -26.18 -15.54 0.56
CA VAL A 156 -27.13 -14.95 1.53
C VAL A 156 -28.45 -14.57 0.85
N ALA A 157 -28.38 -13.95 -0.33
CA ALA A 157 -29.57 -13.61 -1.09
C ALA A 157 -30.35 -14.84 -1.57
N ASP A 158 -29.65 -15.91 -1.96
CA ASP A 158 -30.26 -17.20 -2.30
C ASP A 158 -30.98 -17.83 -1.10
N PHE A 159 -30.34 -17.76 0.08
CA PHE A 159 -30.92 -18.21 1.33
C PHE A 159 -32.18 -17.41 1.70
N ILE A 160 -32.13 -16.08 1.61
CA ILE A 160 -33.28 -15.20 1.89
C ILE A 160 -34.43 -15.45 0.90
N ARG A 161 -34.14 -15.60 -0.40
CA ARG A 161 -35.21 -15.87 -1.38
C ARG A 161 -35.95 -17.18 -1.08
N ASN A 162 -35.24 -18.21 -0.59
CA ASN A 162 -35.86 -19.49 -0.25
C ASN A 162 -36.77 -19.34 0.97
N LYS A 163 -36.37 -18.55 1.97
CA LYS A 163 -37.18 -18.25 3.16
C LYS A 163 -38.44 -17.46 2.82
N LEU A 164 -38.37 -16.60 1.80
CA LEU A 164 -39.51 -15.84 1.27
C LEU A 164 -40.36 -16.64 0.26
N GLY A 165 -40.03 -17.92 -0.02
CA GLY A 165 -40.78 -18.73 -0.98
C GLY A 165 -40.64 -18.29 -2.45
N LEU A 166 -39.61 -17.51 -2.79
CA LEU A 166 -39.36 -17.03 -4.15
C LEU A 166 -38.67 -18.11 -5.00
N ALA A 167 -39.06 -18.17 -6.29
CA ALA A 167 -38.47 -19.07 -7.26
C ALA A 167 -37.02 -18.68 -7.61
N ARG A 168 -36.30 -19.62 -8.25
CA ARG A 168 -34.97 -19.35 -8.83
C ARG A 168 -35.08 -18.41 -10.01
N TYR A 169 -34.12 -17.50 -10.14
CA TYR A 169 -33.90 -16.77 -11.38
C TYR A 169 -33.57 -17.74 -12.52
N ARG A 170 -34.17 -17.53 -13.70
CA ARG A 170 -33.88 -18.27 -14.92
C ARG A 170 -33.47 -17.28 -16.01
N ALA A 171 -32.15 -17.19 -16.22
CA ALA A 171 -31.57 -16.33 -17.24
C ALA A 171 -31.95 -16.80 -18.64
N THR A 172 -32.30 -15.86 -19.51
CA THR A 172 -32.49 -16.17 -20.93
C THR A 172 -31.14 -16.19 -21.66
N PRO A 173 -30.99 -16.93 -22.78
CA PRO A 173 -29.75 -16.91 -23.56
C PRO A 173 -29.32 -15.51 -24.01
N GLN A 174 -30.28 -14.60 -24.24
CA GLN A 174 -29.98 -13.22 -24.59
C GLN A 174 -29.39 -12.43 -23.41
N GLU A 175 -29.89 -12.65 -22.19
CA GLU A 175 -29.36 -12.02 -20.98
C GLU A 175 -27.94 -12.51 -20.67
N ILE A 176 -27.67 -13.80 -20.86
CA ILE A 176 -26.34 -14.38 -20.66
C ILE A 176 -25.34 -13.77 -21.65
N ARG A 177 -25.65 -13.78 -22.95
CA ARG A 177 -24.78 -13.19 -23.97
C ARG A 177 -24.60 -11.68 -23.79
N ARG A 178 -25.64 -10.97 -23.33
CA ARG A 178 -25.54 -9.56 -22.95
C ARG A 178 -24.53 -9.36 -21.82
N PHE A 179 -24.54 -10.20 -20.79
CA PHE A 179 -23.61 -10.09 -19.68
C PHE A 179 -22.16 -10.34 -20.11
N ILE A 180 -21.93 -11.34 -20.97
CA ILE A 180 -20.60 -11.65 -21.53
C ILE A 180 -20.10 -10.47 -22.40
N GLU A 181 -20.95 -9.91 -23.26
CA GLU A 181 -20.60 -8.71 -24.04
C GLU A 181 -20.20 -7.54 -23.11
N GLU A 182 -20.94 -7.31 -22.03
CA GLU A 182 -20.60 -6.29 -21.05
C GLU A 182 -19.25 -6.54 -20.37
N ILE A 183 -18.91 -7.78 -20.01
CA ILE A 183 -17.59 -8.15 -19.46
C ILE A 183 -16.48 -7.80 -20.44
N ARG A 184 -16.59 -8.23 -21.70
CA ARG A 184 -15.55 -8.00 -22.71
C ARG A 184 -15.42 -6.52 -23.07
N LEU A 185 -16.55 -5.81 -23.12
CA LEU A 185 -16.57 -4.36 -23.31
C LEU A 185 -15.92 -3.63 -22.13
N TYR A 186 -16.17 -4.09 -20.91
CA TYR A 186 -15.56 -3.53 -19.70
C TYR A 186 -14.04 -3.75 -19.67
N GLU A 187 -13.56 -4.94 -20.02
CA GLU A 187 -12.12 -5.24 -20.13
C GLU A 187 -11.44 -4.36 -21.17
N ARG A 188 -12.10 -4.12 -22.31
CA ARG A 188 -11.56 -3.35 -23.43
C ARG A 188 -11.55 -1.83 -23.19
N GLU A 189 -12.64 -1.28 -22.64
CA GLU A 189 -12.86 0.17 -22.60
C GLU A 189 -12.73 0.79 -21.20
N VAL A 190 -12.94 0.01 -20.13
CA VAL A 190 -12.97 0.50 -18.75
C VAL A 190 -11.72 0.09 -17.99
N ARG A 191 -11.58 -1.21 -17.69
CA ARG A 191 -10.42 -1.77 -16.99
C ARG A 191 -10.43 -3.30 -17.04
N LEU A 192 -9.25 -3.87 -16.85
CA LEU A 192 -9.09 -5.31 -16.60
C LEU A 192 -9.64 -5.70 -15.22
N PHE A 193 -10.20 -6.90 -15.16
CA PHE A 193 -10.58 -7.58 -13.92
C PHE A 193 -9.35 -8.16 -13.19
N GLN A 194 -9.54 -8.63 -11.96
CA GLN A 194 -8.47 -9.32 -11.20
C GLN A 194 -8.19 -10.71 -11.78
N TYR A 195 -9.21 -11.34 -12.33
CA TYR A 195 -9.17 -12.65 -12.95
C TYR A 195 -9.69 -12.54 -14.37
N HIS A 196 -8.99 -13.17 -15.32
CA HIS A 196 -9.58 -13.39 -16.63
C HIS A 196 -10.34 -14.71 -16.58
N VAL A 197 -11.66 -14.63 -16.81
CA VAL A 197 -12.55 -15.79 -16.76
C VAL A 197 -13.04 -16.07 -18.19
N PRO A 198 -12.88 -17.30 -18.72
CA PRO A 198 -13.36 -17.66 -20.05
C PRO A 198 -14.88 -17.51 -20.22
N ASP A 199 -15.33 -17.30 -21.47
CA ASP A 199 -16.75 -17.10 -21.79
C ASP A 199 -17.62 -18.32 -21.37
N GLU A 200 -17.15 -19.55 -21.60
CA GLU A 200 -17.93 -20.76 -21.25
C GLU A 200 -18.15 -20.90 -19.74
N VAL A 201 -17.15 -20.49 -18.95
CA VAL A 201 -17.26 -20.51 -17.47
C VAL A 201 -18.26 -19.46 -17.00
N LEU A 202 -18.26 -18.27 -17.63
CA LEU A 202 -19.24 -17.22 -17.35
C LEU A 202 -20.66 -17.64 -17.73
N GLU A 203 -20.83 -18.29 -18.87
CA GLU A 203 -22.12 -18.83 -19.32
C GLU A 203 -22.67 -19.83 -18.28
N ARG A 204 -21.88 -20.81 -17.87
CA ARG A 204 -22.27 -21.79 -16.85
C ARG A 204 -22.63 -21.16 -15.51
N ILE A 205 -21.89 -20.12 -15.08
CA ILE A 205 -22.22 -19.36 -13.87
C ILE A 205 -23.59 -18.69 -14.01
N LEU A 206 -23.84 -18.01 -15.13
CA LEU A 206 -25.06 -17.24 -15.35
C LEU A 206 -26.29 -18.14 -15.57
N GLU A 207 -26.11 -19.36 -16.06
CA GLU A 207 -27.18 -20.36 -16.18
C GLU A 207 -27.62 -20.92 -14.82
N ASN A 208 -26.68 -21.08 -13.88
CA ASN A 208 -26.94 -21.75 -12.60
C ASN A 208 -27.24 -20.79 -11.44
N ILE A 209 -27.00 -19.49 -11.61
CA ILE A 209 -27.17 -18.54 -10.52
C ILE A 209 -28.65 -18.37 -10.14
N PRO A 210 -29.02 -18.57 -8.86
CA PRO A 210 -30.42 -18.61 -8.46
C PRO A 210 -31.06 -17.23 -8.21
N VAL A 211 -30.26 -16.16 -8.26
CA VAL A 211 -30.65 -14.77 -8.01
C VAL A 211 -30.17 -13.91 -9.18
N GLU A 212 -30.98 -12.97 -9.66
CA GLU A 212 -30.57 -12.07 -10.74
C GLU A 212 -29.55 -11.05 -10.21
N ILE A 213 -28.40 -11.01 -10.85
CA ILE A 213 -27.40 -9.96 -10.64
C ILE A 213 -27.55 -8.92 -11.74
N THR A 214 -27.95 -7.72 -11.34
CA THR A 214 -28.03 -6.57 -12.23
C THR A 214 -27.40 -5.35 -11.54
N GLY A 215 -27.54 -4.18 -12.13
CA GLY A 215 -26.91 -2.98 -11.60
C GLY A 215 -27.36 -1.72 -12.30
N VAL A 216 -26.99 -0.59 -11.70
CA VAL A 216 -27.13 0.73 -12.30
C VAL A 216 -26.11 0.94 -13.42
N GLU A 217 -26.37 1.88 -14.31
CA GLU A 217 -25.35 2.33 -15.26
C GLU A 217 -24.14 2.90 -14.51
N THR A 218 -22.97 2.23 -14.62
CA THR A 218 -21.73 2.71 -13.99
C THR A 218 -20.84 3.42 -14.99
N ASP A 219 -20.85 2.97 -16.24
CA ASP A 219 -19.93 3.42 -17.28
C ASP A 219 -20.70 3.90 -18.51
N PRO A 220 -20.20 4.92 -19.23
CA PRO A 220 -20.95 5.56 -20.31
C PRO A 220 -21.01 4.74 -21.61
N PHE A 221 -20.40 3.55 -21.64
CA PHE A 221 -20.32 2.70 -22.81
C PHE A 221 -21.62 1.93 -23.01
N GLU A 222 -22.15 1.99 -24.23
CA GLU A 222 -23.34 1.23 -24.62
C GLU A 222 -22.94 -0.11 -25.25
N VAL A 223 -23.75 -1.14 -24.99
CA VAL A 223 -23.62 -2.39 -25.71
C VAL A 223 -24.09 -2.25 -27.15
N THR A 224 -23.48 -3.07 -28.00
CA THR A 224 -23.76 -3.13 -29.44
C THR A 224 -24.86 -4.16 -29.73
N SER A 225 -24.80 -5.31 -29.07
CA SER A 225 -25.76 -6.40 -29.22
C SER A 225 -26.68 -6.47 -27.99
N PHE A 226 -27.84 -7.14 -28.12
CA PHE A 226 -28.76 -7.39 -26.99
C PHE A 226 -29.25 -6.14 -26.24
N ARG A 227 -29.71 -5.13 -27.00
CA ARG A 227 -30.31 -3.89 -26.47
C ARG A 227 -31.79 -4.08 -26.11
N ASN A 228 -32.27 -3.28 -25.16
CA ASN A 228 -33.69 -3.20 -24.74
C ASN A 228 -34.27 -4.55 -24.29
N LEU A 229 -33.49 -5.34 -23.55
CA LEU A 229 -33.99 -6.58 -22.97
C LEU A 229 -35.05 -6.29 -21.89
N PRO A 230 -36.18 -7.04 -21.85
CA PRO A 230 -37.32 -6.69 -21.00
C PRO A 230 -37.03 -6.50 -19.51
N ARG A 231 -36.03 -7.22 -18.97
CA ARG A 231 -35.65 -7.18 -17.55
C ARG A 231 -34.43 -6.30 -17.26
N ILE A 232 -33.77 -5.75 -18.28
CA ILE A 232 -32.57 -4.92 -18.14
C ILE A 232 -32.91 -3.49 -18.56
N GLU A 233 -32.93 -2.59 -17.59
CA GLU A 233 -33.44 -1.22 -17.73
C GLU A 233 -32.47 -0.27 -18.45
N THR A 234 -31.26 -0.74 -18.76
CA THR A 234 -30.21 0.07 -19.40
C THR A 234 -29.52 -0.67 -20.55
N ASN A 235 -29.06 0.11 -21.54
CA ASN A 235 -28.19 -0.37 -22.62
C ASN A 235 -26.71 -0.10 -22.36
N ARG A 236 -26.37 0.40 -21.17
CA ARG A 236 -24.99 0.67 -20.77
C ARG A 236 -24.42 -0.42 -19.88
N VAL A 237 -23.10 -0.39 -19.76
CA VAL A 237 -22.33 -1.33 -18.94
C VAL A 237 -22.64 -1.17 -17.44
N ARG A 238 -22.92 -2.31 -16.79
CA ARG A 238 -23.27 -2.41 -15.36
C ARG A 238 -22.10 -2.95 -14.55
N GLY A 239 -20.99 -2.20 -14.49
CA GLY A 239 -19.71 -2.63 -13.92
C GLY A 239 -19.80 -3.21 -12.49
N GLY A 240 -20.71 -2.74 -11.65
CA GLY A 240 -20.95 -3.32 -10.32
C GLY A 240 -21.33 -4.80 -10.36
N ALA A 241 -22.26 -5.17 -11.25
CA ALA A 241 -22.69 -6.55 -11.46
C ALA A 241 -21.55 -7.42 -12.01
N LEU A 242 -20.79 -6.88 -12.98
CA LEU A 242 -19.69 -7.60 -13.62
C LEU A 242 -18.58 -7.95 -12.63
N ILE A 243 -18.24 -7.02 -11.72
CA ILE A 243 -17.23 -7.25 -10.68
C ILE A 243 -17.66 -8.38 -9.76
N VAL A 244 -18.92 -8.40 -9.32
CA VAL A 244 -19.44 -9.41 -8.40
C VAL A 244 -19.37 -10.81 -9.01
N ILE A 245 -19.71 -10.95 -10.30
CA ILE A 245 -19.59 -12.24 -11.01
C ILE A 245 -18.14 -12.62 -11.24
N ASN A 246 -17.34 -11.72 -11.82
CA ASN A 246 -16.01 -12.07 -12.32
C ASN A 246 -14.95 -12.12 -11.21
N ASP A 247 -14.80 -11.05 -10.42
CA ASP A 247 -13.81 -10.97 -9.33
C ASP A 247 -14.30 -11.66 -8.05
N GLY A 248 -15.62 -11.73 -7.86
CA GLY A 248 -16.27 -12.37 -6.71
C GLY A 248 -16.51 -13.85 -6.94
N LEU A 249 -17.60 -14.19 -7.61
CA LEU A 249 -18.09 -15.57 -7.70
C LEU A 249 -17.13 -16.50 -8.45
N ALA A 250 -16.69 -16.12 -9.65
CA ALA A 250 -15.74 -16.91 -10.44
C ALA A 250 -14.34 -16.92 -9.79
N GLY A 251 -13.80 -15.73 -9.47
CA GLY A 251 -12.46 -15.58 -8.91
C GLY A 251 -12.28 -16.15 -7.49
N ARG A 252 -13.36 -16.31 -6.71
CA ARG A 252 -13.31 -16.81 -5.31
C ARG A 252 -14.13 -18.08 -5.09
N SER A 253 -14.51 -18.79 -6.15
CA SER A 253 -15.30 -20.04 -6.11
C SER A 253 -14.79 -21.03 -5.05
N ARG A 254 -13.48 -21.31 -5.01
CA ARG A 254 -12.86 -22.22 -4.03
C ARG A 254 -13.05 -21.79 -2.58
N LYS A 255 -12.88 -20.49 -2.28
CA LYS A 255 -13.05 -19.97 -0.91
C LYS A 255 -14.53 -19.94 -0.53
N LEU A 256 -15.40 -19.59 -1.48
CA LEU A 256 -16.85 -19.62 -1.30
C LEU A 256 -17.35 -21.04 -1.00
N MET A 257 -16.89 -22.04 -1.75
CA MET A 257 -17.31 -23.44 -1.55
C MET A 257 -16.97 -23.95 -0.16
N LYS A 258 -15.79 -23.62 0.39
CA LYS A 258 -15.47 -23.97 1.78
C LYS A 258 -16.46 -23.40 2.79
N ILE A 259 -16.92 -22.16 2.59
CA ILE A 259 -17.90 -21.51 3.45
C ILE A 259 -19.28 -22.18 3.27
N ILE A 260 -19.71 -22.44 2.04
CA ILE A 260 -20.98 -23.11 1.72
C ILE A 260 -21.04 -24.50 2.36
N THR A 261 -19.99 -25.31 2.22
CA THR A 261 -19.90 -26.65 2.82
C THR A 261 -19.93 -26.59 4.34
N LYS A 262 -19.20 -25.63 4.95
CA LYS A 262 -19.22 -25.41 6.40
C LYS A 262 -20.62 -25.06 6.91
N LEU A 263 -21.34 -24.21 6.18
CA LEU A 263 -22.69 -23.76 6.53
C LEU A 263 -23.79 -24.77 6.16
N GLY A 264 -23.48 -25.85 5.44
CA GLY A 264 -24.46 -26.85 4.99
C GLY A 264 -25.47 -26.33 3.97
N ILE A 265 -25.12 -25.31 3.17
CA ILE A 265 -26.02 -24.71 2.18
C ILE A 265 -26.05 -25.56 0.91
N GLN A 266 -27.25 -25.95 0.45
CA GLN A 266 -27.44 -26.78 -0.74
C GLN A 266 -27.69 -25.94 -2.01
N GLY A 267 -27.51 -26.53 -3.20
CA GLY A 267 -27.87 -25.93 -4.49
C GLY A 267 -26.76 -25.15 -5.19
N TRP A 268 -25.54 -25.19 -4.64
CA TRP A 268 -24.34 -24.52 -5.13
C TRP A 268 -23.20 -25.48 -5.53
N GLN A 269 -23.46 -26.79 -5.58
CA GLN A 269 -22.45 -27.82 -5.91
C GLN A 269 -21.78 -27.60 -7.27
N TRP A 270 -22.48 -26.98 -8.22
CA TRP A 270 -21.97 -26.64 -9.55
C TRP A 270 -20.76 -25.69 -9.55
N LEU A 271 -20.48 -25.00 -8.44
CA LEU A 271 -19.27 -24.17 -8.30
C LEU A 271 -17.98 -24.99 -8.24
N GLU A 272 -18.05 -26.28 -7.90
CA GLU A 272 -16.88 -27.18 -7.96
C GLU A 272 -16.41 -27.36 -9.40
N ASP A 273 -17.35 -27.51 -10.33
CA ASP A 273 -17.09 -27.64 -11.77
C ASP A 273 -16.48 -26.36 -12.36
N VAL A 274 -16.97 -25.20 -11.93
CA VAL A 274 -16.43 -23.88 -12.32
C VAL A 274 -14.95 -23.77 -11.97
N TRP A 275 -14.55 -24.31 -10.82
CA TRP A 275 -13.16 -24.30 -10.38
C TRP A 275 -12.30 -25.31 -11.16
N SER A 276 -12.75 -26.55 -11.37
CA SER A 276 -11.98 -27.55 -12.10
C SER A 276 -11.71 -27.13 -13.54
N GLU A 277 -12.72 -26.62 -14.25
CA GLU A 277 -12.58 -26.15 -15.63
C GLU A 277 -11.69 -24.91 -15.74
N SER A 278 -11.76 -24.02 -14.75
CA SER A 278 -10.87 -22.86 -14.66
C SER A 278 -9.40 -23.28 -14.53
N LYS A 279 -9.11 -24.39 -13.83
CA LYS A 279 -7.75 -24.94 -13.67
C LYS A 279 -7.26 -25.65 -14.93
N GLU A 280 -8.12 -26.42 -15.60
CA GLU A 280 -7.78 -27.14 -16.84
C GLU A 280 -7.58 -26.21 -18.04
N LYS A 281 -8.36 -25.12 -18.15
CA LYS A 281 -8.23 -24.12 -19.21
C LYS A 281 -7.21 -23.01 -18.90
N GLY A 282 -6.34 -23.22 -17.90
CA GLY A 282 -5.21 -22.35 -17.66
C GLY A 282 -5.53 -21.01 -16.99
N GLN A 283 -6.34 -20.99 -15.92
CA GLN A 283 -6.15 -19.96 -14.89
C GLN A 283 -4.76 -20.15 -14.30
N SER A 284 -3.77 -19.48 -14.90
CA SER A 284 -2.51 -19.23 -14.24
C SER A 284 -2.83 -18.46 -12.96
N GLU A 285 -2.41 -19.00 -11.81
CA GLU A 285 -2.34 -18.16 -10.63
C GLU A 285 -1.48 -16.93 -10.98
N PRO A 286 -1.92 -15.70 -10.64
CA PRO A 286 -1.33 -14.47 -11.15
C PRO A 286 0.18 -14.26 -10.91
N ALA A 287 0.81 -15.04 -10.03
CA ALA A 287 2.07 -14.66 -9.43
C ALA A 287 3.27 -14.74 -10.39
N ASN A 288 3.38 -15.80 -11.21
CA ASN A 288 4.62 -16.02 -11.96
C ASN A 288 4.68 -15.28 -13.32
N SER A 289 3.55 -14.89 -13.93
CA SER A 289 3.55 -14.19 -15.23
C SER A 289 3.24 -12.68 -15.15
N MET A 290 2.31 -12.25 -14.28
CA MET A 290 1.89 -10.82 -14.24
C MET A 290 2.97 -9.88 -13.68
N TYR A 291 3.96 -10.40 -12.95
CA TYR A 291 5.04 -9.60 -12.37
C TYR A 291 5.83 -8.83 -13.46
N MET A 292 6.14 -9.46 -14.60
CA MET A 292 6.89 -8.83 -15.70
C MET A 292 6.02 -8.24 -16.82
N GLU A 293 4.73 -8.59 -16.91
CA GLU A 293 3.83 -8.19 -18.01
C GLU A 293 3.63 -6.67 -18.18
N LYS A 294 3.90 -5.86 -17.14
CA LYS A 294 3.76 -4.39 -17.20
C LYS A 294 4.95 -3.68 -16.56
N ILE A 295 5.84 -3.16 -17.39
CA ILE A 295 6.92 -2.26 -16.98
C ILE A 295 6.52 -0.83 -17.34
N ILE A 296 6.39 0.00 -16.32
CA ILE A 296 6.11 1.43 -16.50
C ILE A 296 7.45 2.15 -16.51
N GLY A 297 7.62 3.10 -17.43
CA GLY A 297 8.86 3.89 -17.46
C GLY A 297 9.12 4.61 -16.13
N GLY A 298 10.39 4.70 -15.76
CA GLY A 298 10.86 5.22 -14.49
C GLY A 298 10.70 4.27 -13.30
N ARG A 299 10.21 3.04 -13.50
CA ARG A 299 10.10 2.04 -12.41
C ARG A 299 11.02 0.86 -12.72
N PRO A 300 12.22 0.80 -12.12
CA PRO A 300 13.19 -0.23 -12.45
C PRO A 300 12.72 -1.62 -12.06
N VAL A 301 13.08 -2.58 -12.91
CA VAL A 301 13.19 -3.99 -12.54
C VAL A 301 14.49 -4.13 -11.78
N LEU A 302 14.43 -4.73 -10.61
CA LEU A 302 15.58 -4.87 -9.72
C LEU A 302 16.16 -6.28 -9.81
N SER A 303 15.33 -7.28 -10.02
CA SER A 303 15.75 -8.66 -10.28
C SER A 303 14.74 -9.36 -11.18
N SER A 304 15.23 -10.12 -12.16
CA SER A 304 14.40 -11.06 -12.92
C SER A 304 13.99 -12.26 -12.04
N PRO A 305 12.92 -12.98 -12.40
CA PRO A 305 12.42 -14.13 -11.65
C PRO A 305 13.48 -15.22 -11.43
N GLY A 306 13.64 -15.68 -10.18
CA GLY A 306 14.63 -16.70 -9.79
C GLY A 306 16.09 -16.41 -10.18
N ARG A 307 16.42 -15.18 -10.57
CA ARG A 307 17.72 -14.85 -11.17
C ARG A 307 18.79 -14.69 -10.09
N VAL A 308 19.95 -15.29 -10.34
CA VAL A 308 21.12 -15.27 -9.47
C VAL A 308 21.65 -13.85 -9.31
N GLY A 309 22.08 -13.53 -8.09
CA GLY A 309 22.49 -12.17 -7.73
C GLY A 309 21.31 -11.26 -7.44
N GLY A 310 20.08 -11.75 -7.60
CA GLY A 310 18.87 -11.09 -7.15
C GLY A 310 18.76 -11.02 -5.63
N PHE A 311 17.57 -10.70 -5.13
CA PHE A 311 17.32 -10.71 -3.69
C PHE A 311 17.29 -12.13 -3.15
N ARG A 312 18.15 -12.47 -2.19
CA ARG A 312 18.06 -13.77 -1.51
C ARG A 312 16.91 -13.75 -0.52
N LEU A 313 16.06 -14.77 -0.56
CA LEU A 313 15.01 -14.93 0.44
C LEU A 313 15.62 -15.21 1.82
N ARG A 314 15.27 -14.40 2.81
CA ARG A 314 15.54 -14.67 4.23
C ARG A 314 14.24 -14.62 5.03
N TYR A 315 13.96 -15.67 5.77
CA TYR A 315 12.77 -15.72 6.62
C TYR A 315 12.99 -14.96 7.91
N GLY A 316 12.06 -14.06 8.23
CA GLY A 316 12.04 -13.38 9.52
C GLY A 316 11.23 -12.10 9.50
N ARG A 317 11.15 -11.50 10.68
CA ARG A 317 10.41 -10.28 10.92
C ARG A 317 11.24 -9.34 11.79
N ALA A 318 11.37 -8.10 11.36
CA ALA A 318 11.91 -7.01 12.15
C ALA A 318 10.77 -6.18 12.75
N ARG A 319 11.11 -5.30 13.70
CA ARG A 319 10.13 -4.42 14.35
C ARG A 319 9.35 -3.50 13.40
N ASN A 320 9.86 -3.25 12.19
CA ASN A 320 9.24 -2.45 11.14
C ASN A 320 8.79 -3.25 9.88
N THR A 321 8.74 -4.59 9.96
CA THR A 321 8.26 -5.47 8.86
C THR A 321 7.07 -6.35 9.28
N GLY A 322 6.51 -7.08 8.31
CA GLY A 322 5.25 -7.83 8.43
C GLY A 322 4.06 -7.02 7.88
N LEU A 323 2.86 -7.62 7.82
CA LEU A 323 1.67 -6.98 7.21
C LEU A 323 1.98 -6.43 5.80
N ALA A 324 2.62 -7.22 4.93
CA ALA A 324 3.14 -6.89 3.60
C ALA A 324 4.45 -6.08 3.57
N ALA A 325 4.94 -5.49 4.66
CA ALA A 325 6.23 -4.80 4.64
C ALA A 325 7.41 -5.80 4.59
N LEU A 326 8.37 -5.52 3.70
CA LEU A 326 9.54 -6.34 3.42
C LEU A 326 10.82 -5.62 3.84
N GLY A 327 11.76 -6.33 4.45
CA GLY A 327 13.02 -5.75 4.92
C GLY A 327 14.12 -5.80 3.86
N LEU A 328 14.85 -4.71 3.71
CA LEU A 328 16.05 -4.62 2.87
C LEU A 328 17.19 -3.97 3.63
N HIS A 329 18.41 -4.34 3.27
CA HIS A 329 19.59 -3.68 3.80
C HIS A 329 19.65 -2.22 3.31
N PRO A 330 19.91 -1.23 4.19
CA PRO A 330 19.97 0.17 3.80
C PRO A 330 20.99 0.46 2.70
N SER A 331 22.15 -0.21 2.72
CA SER A 331 23.14 -0.13 1.63
C SER A 331 22.59 -0.57 0.28
N THR A 332 21.68 -1.55 0.23
CA THR A 332 21.03 -1.97 -1.02
C THR A 332 20.16 -0.84 -1.58
N MET A 333 19.45 -0.09 -0.73
CA MET A 333 18.65 1.06 -1.17
C MET A 333 19.52 2.14 -1.83
N LEU A 334 20.72 2.36 -1.30
CA LEU A 334 21.68 3.35 -1.80
C LEU A 334 22.32 2.89 -3.13
N VAL A 335 22.87 1.67 -3.16
CA VAL A 335 23.53 1.10 -4.36
C VAL A 335 22.59 1.02 -5.56
N LEU A 336 21.28 0.89 -5.31
CA LEU A 336 20.24 0.91 -6.35
C LEU A 336 19.89 2.32 -6.84
N GLY A 337 20.79 3.30 -6.74
CA GLY A 337 20.60 4.66 -7.25
C GLY A 337 19.51 5.45 -6.53
N GLY A 338 19.27 5.13 -5.26
CA GLY A 338 18.22 5.73 -4.44
C GLY A 338 16.79 5.51 -4.97
N PHE A 339 16.56 4.55 -5.87
CA PHE A 339 15.20 4.28 -6.39
C PHE A 339 14.27 3.71 -5.31
N LEU A 340 14.81 2.88 -4.43
CA LEU A 340 14.11 2.40 -3.25
C LEU A 340 14.34 3.35 -2.09
N ALA A 341 13.25 3.73 -1.45
CA ALA A 341 13.23 4.45 -0.19
C ALA A 341 12.28 3.75 0.77
N ILE A 342 12.39 4.05 2.07
CA ILE A 342 11.45 3.55 3.08
C ILE A 342 10.02 3.94 2.68
N GLY A 343 9.13 2.94 2.56
CA GLY A 343 7.76 3.11 2.08
C GLY A 343 7.56 2.94 0.57
N THR A 344 8.63 2.80 -0.22
CA THR A 344 8.50 2.47 -1.64
C THR A 344 7.91 1.07 -1.77
N GLN A 345 6.82 0.93 -2.52
CA GLN A 345 6.27 -0.39 -2.81
C GLN A 345 7.23 -1.11 -3.77
N ILE A 346 7.62 -2.33 -3.42
CA ILE A 346 8.28 -3.29 -4.29
C ILE A 346 7.26 -4.38 -4.64
N LYS A 347 7.20 -4.78 -5.90
CA LYS A 347 6.38 -5.93 -6.34
C LYS A 347 7.28 -7.13 -6.50
N THR A 348 6.94 -8.20 -5.81
CA THR A 348 7.69 -9.46 -5.78
C THR A 348 7.04 -10.50 -6.69
N GLU A 349 7.83 -11.46 -7.14
CA GLU A 349 7.35 -12.68 -7.81
C GLU A 349 6.57 -13.58 -6.84
N GLU A 350 7.12 -13.82 -5.65
CA GLU A 350 6.53 -14.61 -4.57
C GLU A 350 6.98 -14.05 -3.21
N PRO A 351 6.28 -14.31 -2.10
CA PRO A 351 4.99 -15.00 -1.97
C PRO A 351 3.76 -14.10 -2.22
N GLY A 352 3.92 -12.77 -2.11
CA GLY A 352 2.84 -11.79 -2.18
C GLY A 352 2.88 -10.92 -3.45
N LYS A 353 1.85 -10.08 -3.65
CA LYS A 353 1.75 -9.16 -4.81
C LYS A 353 2.70 -7.97 -4.74
N GLY A 354 3.22 -7.68 -3.55
CA GLY A 354 4.13 -6.59 -3.26
C GLY A 354 4.01 -6.13 -1.82
N GLY A 355 4.97 -5.32 -1.43
CA GLY A 355 5.18 -4.86 -0.06
C GLY A 355 5.88 -3.52 -0.03
N ILE A 356 5.75 -2.74 1.04
CA ILE A 356 6.64 -1.59 1.21
C ILE A 356 8.04 -2.04 1.61
N VAL A 357 9.04 -1.27 1.22
CA VAL A 357 10.42 -1.43 1.68
C VAL A 357 10.58 -0.82 3.08
N ALA A 358 11.16 -1.60 3.99
CA ALA A 358 11.62 -1.20 5.31
C ALA A 358 13.13 -1.43 5.46
N SER A 359 13.79 -0.64 6.31
CA SER A 359 15.22 -0.75 6.55
C SER A 359 15.52 -1.78 7.62
N VAL A 360 16.39 -2.75 7.33
CA VAL A 360 16.88 -3.76 8.27
C VAL A 360 18.36 -3.97 8.00
N ASP A 361 19.22 -3.53 8.91
CA ASP A 361 20.68 -3.57 8.77
C ASP A 361 21.32 -4.85 9.35
N SER A 362 20.53 -5.69 10.02
CA SER A 362 21.02 -6.98 10.55
C SER A 362 21.09 -8.11 9.50
N ILE A 363 20.58 -7.88 8.29
CA ILE A 363 20.57 -8.87 7.20
C ILE A 363 21.77 -8.70 6.27
N GLU A 364 21.96 -9.61 5.31
CA GLU A 364 23.13 -9.53 4.43
C GLU A 364 23.06 -8.37 3.43
N ALA A 365 24.11 -7.58 3.43
CA ALA A 365 24.35 -6.43 2.57
C ALA A 365 24.60 -6.81 1.09
N PRO A 366 24.48 -5.84 0.16
CA PRO A 366 24.80 -6.09 -1.24
C PRO A 366 26.30 -6.31 -1.45
N ILE A 367 26.65 -7.10 -2.47
CA ILE A 367 28.03 -7.30 -2.92
C ILE A 367 28.19 -6.63 -4.28
N VAL A 368 29.12 -5.68 -4.34
CA VAL A 368 29.35 -4.83 -5.52
C VAL A 368 30.77 -4.99 -6.03
N LYS A 369 30.92 -4.81 -7.34
CA LYS A 369 32.20 -4.62 -8.01
C LYS A 369 32.40 -3.12 -8.26
N LEU A 370 33.52 -2.59 -7.77
CA LEU A 370 33.93 -1.21 -8.01
C LEU A 370 34.70 -1.10 -9.32
N ARG A 371 34.78 0.10 -9.90
CA ARG A 371 35.59 0.40 -11.10
C ARG A 371 37.08 0.11 -10.95
N SER A 372 37.58 0.03 -9.71
CA SER A 372 38.95 -0.45 -9.41
C SER A 372 39.14 -1.94 -9.68
N GLY A 373 38.05 -2.67 -9.92
CA GLY A 373 38.00 -4.12 -9.95
C GLY A 373 37.76 -4.75 -8.59
N SER A 374 37.87 -4.02 -7.48
CA SER A 374 37.63 -4.59 -6.14
C SER A 374 36.18 -5.04 -5.95
N VAL A 375 35.98 -6.15 -5.24
CA VAL A 375 34.66 -6.65 -4.83
C VAL A 375 34.48 -6.42 -3.34
N ARG A 376 33.41 -5.72 -2.95
CA ARG A 376 33.13 -5.40 -1.55
C ARG A 376 31.71 -5.78 -1.15
N ARG A 377 31.56 -6.26 0.08
CA ARG A 377 30.28 -6.41 0.76
C ARG A 377 30.03 -5.15 1.59
N LEU A 378 29.00 -4.37 1.23
CA LEU A 378 28.78 -3.03 1.79
C LEU A 378 27.90 -3.06 3.05
N GLU A 379 28.46 -3.52 4.17
CA GLU A 379 27.75 -3.61 5.45
C GLU A 379 27.43 -2.22 6.06
N ASP A 380 28.30 -1.23 5.89
CA ASP A 380 28.06 0.12 6.38
C ASP A 380 27.31 0.98 5.33
N PRO A 381 26.12 1.52 5.64
CA PRO A 381 25.41 2.43 4.74
C PRO A 381 26.16 3.72 4.41
N GLU A 382 27.03 4.21 5.30
CA GLU A 382 27.84 5.41 5.04
C GLU A 382 28.98 5.10 4.06
N GLU A 383 29.61 3.93 4.14
CA GLU A 383 30.48 3.42 3.09
C GLU A 383 29.73 3.29 1.76
N ALA A 384 28.55 2.67 1.76
CA ALA A 384 27.75 2.47 0.55
C ALA A 384 27.44 3.80 -0.16
N ARG A 385 27.15 4.87 0.59
CA ARG A 385 26.95 6.22 0.04
C ARG A 385 28.22 6.80 -0.58
N ARG A 386 29.39 6.55 0.00
CA ARG A 386 30.68 7.04 -0.53
C ARG A 386 31.05 6.37 -1.85
N VAL A 387 30.82 5.06 -1.95
CA VAL A 387 31.25 4.26 -3.12
C VAL A 387 30.19 4.13 -4.22
N GLU A 388 28.97 4.64 -4.03
CA GLU A 388 27.84 4.52 -4.98
C GLU A 388 28.24 4.93 -6.42
N GLY A 389 29.00 6.04 -6.56
CA GLY A 389 29.49 6.54 -7.85
C GLY A 389 30.57 5.67 -8.51
N GLU A 390 31.23 4.81 -7.74
CA GLU A 390 32.30 3.90 -8.16
C GLU A 390 31.79 2.49 -8.46
N VAL A 391 30.54 2.17 -8.16
CA VAL A 391 29.93 0.86 -8.47
C VAL A 391 29.86 0.66 -9.99
N GLU A 392 30.60 -0.33 -10.46
CA GLU A 392 30.58 -0.83 -11.84
C GLU A 392 29.45 -1.83 -12.04
N ALA A 393 29.33 -2.81 -11.15
CA ALA A 393 28.30 -3.84 -11.20
C ALA A 393 27.83 -4.27 -9.80
N VAL A 394 26.55 -4.59 -9.69
CA VAL A 394 25.96 -5.20 -8.49
C VAL A 394 25.88 -6.71 -8.71
N LEU A 395 26.76 -7.45 -8.04
CA LEU A 395 26.87 -8.90 -8.18
C LEU A 395 25.77 -9.62 -7.38
N PHE A 396 25.43 -9.09 -6.21
CA PHE A 396 24.39 -9.59 -5.33
C PHE A 396 23.65 -8.43 -4.67
N LEU A 397 22.31 -8.44 -4.73
CA LEU A 397 21.48 -7.39 -4.15
C LEU A 397 21.40 -7.44 -2.62
N GLY A 398 21.77 -8.56 -2.00
CA GLY A 398 21.58 -8.77 -0.57
C GLY A 398 20.30 -9.53 -0.25
N ASP A 399 19.96 -9.55 1.02
CA ASP A 399 18.77 -10.23 1.53
C ASP A 399 17.49 -9.42 1.31
N LEU A 400 16.41 -10.15 1.07
CA LEU A 400 15.04 -9.68 1.23
C LEU A 400 14.42 -10.43 2.39
N LEU A 401 14.17 -9.71 3.49
CA LEU A 401 13.56 -10.26 4.68
C LEU A 401 12.04 -10.37 4.50
N VAL A 402 11.54 -11.60 4.55
CA VAL A 402 10.13 -11.93 4.34
C VAL A 402 9.58 -12.66 5.57
N SER A 403 8.51 -12.12 6.13
CA SER A 403 7.80 -12.68 7.29
C SER A 403 7.14 -14.01 6.93
N PHE A 404 7.06 -14.95 7.87
CA PHE A 404 6.27 -16.17 7.70
C PHE A 404 4.80 -15.87 7.35
N TYR A 405 4.26 -14.79 7.93
CA TYR A 405 2.96 -14.21 7.60
C TYR A 405 2.67 -14.15 6.08
N GLU A 406 3.65 -13.71 5.27
CA GLU A 406 3.42 -13.51 3.83
C GLU A 406 3.10 -14.81 3.10
N PHE A 407 3.72 -15.92 3.51
CA PHE A 407 3.45 -17.24 2.93
C PHE A 407 2.12 -17.80 3.43
N LEU A 408 1.85 -17.67 4.74
CA LEU A 408 0.62 -18.17 5.36
C LEU A 408 -0.62 -17.46 4.79
N HIS A 409 -0.61 -16.12 4.78
CA HIS A 409 -1.74 -15.31 4.34
C HIS A 409 -2.03 -15.48 2.84
N ASN A 410 -0.99 -15.48 2.00
CA ASN A 410 -1.14 -15.69 0.56
C ASN A 410 -1.34 -17.18 0.20
N ASN A 411 -1.31 -18.08 1.18
CA ASN A 411 -1.46 -19.53 1.00
C ASN A 411 -0.48 -20.08 -0.06
N ARG A 412 0.78 -19.67 0.04
CA ARG A 412 1.88 -20.13 -0.81
C ARG A 412 2.72 -21.16 -0.06
N PRO A 413 3.13 -22.28 -0.70
CA PRO A 413 4.11 -23.18 -0.12
C PRO A 413 5.38 -22.41 0.26
N LEU A 414 6.05 -22.82 1.34
CA LEU A 414 7.32 -22.22 1.70
C LEU A 414 8.34 -22.44 0.57
N ALA A 415 9.12 -21.41 0.27
CA ALA A 415 10.30 -21.56 -0.56
C ALA A 415 11.49 -22.04 0.30
N PRO A 416 12.44 -22.81 -0.26
CA PRO A 416 13.58 -23.32 0.49
C PRO A 416 14.42 -22.19 1.11
N SER A 417 14.59 -22.21 2.43
CA SER A 417 15.50 -21.28 3.12
C SER A 417 16.95 -21.59 2.77
N GLY A 418 17.73 -20.55 2.45
CA GLY A 418 19.18 -20.65 2.44
C GLY A 418 19.74 -20.85 3.86
N PHE A 419 21.03 -21.19 3.95
CA PHE A 419 21.74 -21.25 5.22
C PHE A 419 22.04 -19.84 5.77
N THR A 420 21.56 -19.56 6.98
CA THR A 420 21.64 -18.24 7.63
C THR A 420 22.09 -18.35 9.08
N GLU A 421 22.43 -17.23 9.70
CA GLU A 421 22.98 -17.16 11.07
C GLU A 421 22.01 -17.73 12.12
N GLU A 422 20.71 -17.56 11.94
CA GLU A 422 19.66 -18.11 12.79
C GLU A 422 19.63 -19.64 12.73
N ALA A 423 19.76 -20.21 11.53
CA ALA A 423 19.86 -21.65 11.33
C ALA A 423 21.17 -22.19 11.91
N PHE A 424 22.28 -21.48 11.73
CA PHE A 424 23.57 -21.83 12.33
C PHE A 424 23.49 -21.84 13.86
N ARG A 425 22.91 -20.80 14.47
CA ARG A 425 22.68 -20.70 15.92
C ARG A 425 21.88 -21.90 16.46
N ASN A 426 20.82 -22.29 15.75
CA ASN A 426 20.02 -23.46 16.11
C ASN A 426 20.83 -24.77 16.06
N LEU A 427 21.65 -24.96 15.02
CA LEU A 427 22.52 -26.14 14.89
C LEU A 427 23.65 -26.14 15.93
N LEU A 428 24.24 -24.99 16.22
CA LEU A 428 25.27 -24.82 17.26
C LEU A 428 24.71 -25.17 18.63
N GLN A 429 23.53 -24.64 18.98
CA GLN A 429 22.86 -24.96 20.23
C GLN A 429 22.55 -26.46 20.34
N ALA A 430 22.06 -27.08 19.25
CA ALA A 430 21.78 -28.52 19.22
C ALA A 430 23.05 -29.37 19.37
N ALA A 431 24.16 -28.95 18.77
CA ALA A 431 25.45 -29.64 18.88
C ALA A 431 26.03 -29.56 20.31
N ILE A 432 26.00 -28.37 20.93
CA ILE A 432 26.43 -28.19 22.32
C ILE A 432 25.56 -29.02 23.27
N GLN A 433 24.24 -29.05 23.04
CA GLN A 433 23.35 -29.87 23.83
C GLN A 433 23.66 -31.37 23.70
N LYS A 434 23.98 -31.83 22.48
CA LYS A 434 24.22 -33.24 22.20
C LYS A 434 25.58 -33.74 22.71
N GLU A 435 26.64 -32.97 22.47
CA GLU A 435 28.02 -33.39 22.76
C GLU A 435 28.46 -33.03 24.18
N PHE A 436 27.90 -31.95 24.77
CA PHE A 436 28.30 -31.42 26.08
C PHE A 436 27.16 -31.23 27.08
N ASP A 437 25.96 -31.75 26.79
CA ASP A 437 24.77 -31.65 27.66
C ASP A 437 24.35 -30.20 27.99
N GLY A 438 24.72 -29.25 27.12
CA GLY A 438 24.43 -27.82 27.28
C GLY A 438 25.52 -27.02 28.02
N ASP A 439 26.63 -27.67 28.40
CA ASP A 439 27.74 -27.04 29.11
C ASP A 439 28.61 -26.19 28.16
N LEU A 440 28.54 -24.87 28.33
CA LEU A 440 29.30 -23.91 27.52
C LEU A 440 30.80 -23.90 27.86
N GLU A 441 31.20 -24.32 29.06
CA GLU A 441 32.60 -24.33 29.46
C GLU A 441 33.36 -25.43 28.71
N LYS A 442 32.79 -26.64 28.68
CA LYS A 442 33.34 -27.75 27.91
C LYS A 442 33.36 -27.49 26.41
N ALA A 443 32.31 -26.84 25.89
CA ALA A 443 32.28 -26.44 24.48
C ALA A 443 33.36 -25.39 24.15
N SER A 444 33.65 -24.49 25.09
CA SER A 444 34.73 -23.50 24.96
C SER A 444 36.11 -24.15 24.94
N GLU A 445 36.36 -25.10 25.85
CA GLU A 445 37.61 -25.87 25.89
C GLU A 445 37.81 -26.67 24.60
N ALA A 446 36.77 -27.35 24.11
CA ALA A 446 36.86 -28.19 22.91
C ALA A 446 37.05 -27.39 21.61
N THR A 447 36.57 -26.14 21.55
CA THR A 447 36.66 -25.29 20.35
C THR A 447 37.79 -24.25 20.42
N GLU A 448 38.45 -24.12 21.57
CA GLU A 448 39.41 -23.05 21.86
C GLU A 448 38.84 -21.62 21.69
N VAL A 449 37.51 -21.48 21.66
CA VAL A 449 36.80 -20.20 21.56
C VAL A 449 36.33 -19.79 22.95
N LYS A 450 36.64 -18.56 23.39
CA LYS A 450 36.24 -18.03 24.70
C LYS A 450 34.72 -18.19 24.95
N ILE A 451 34.34 -18.56 26.18
CA ILE A 451 32.94 -18.75 26.61
C ILE A 451 32.06 -17.55 26.25
N GLU A 452 32.54 -16.34 26.50
CA GLU A 452 31.82 -15.09 26.22
C GLU A 452 31.47 -14.95 24.72
N ARG A 453 32.38 -15.35 23.84
CA ARG A 453 32.18 -15.34 22.38
C ARG A 453 31.14 -16.39 21.98
N LEU A 454 31.26 -17.62 22.46
CA LEU A 454 30.27 -18.68 22.20
C LEU A 454 28.86 -18.26 22.67
N ARG A 455 28.75 -17.68 23.87
CA ARG A 455 27.49 -17.14 24.38
C ARG A 455 26.95 -16.04 23.47
N SER A 456 27.80 -15.12 23.02
CA SER A 456 27.40 -14.04 22.10
C SER A 456 26.85 -14.55 20.77
N PHE A 457 27.38 -15.66 20.23
CA PHE A 457 26.88 -16.28 19.01
C PHE A 457 25.49 -16.93 19.19
N LEU A 458 25.15 -17.34 20.42
CA LEU A 458 23.85 -17.93 20.75
C LEU A 458 22.79 -16.87 21.10
N GLU A 459 23.20 -15.78 21.77
CA GLU A 459 22.30 -14.71 22.20
C GLU A 459 22.06 -13.66 21.11
N ALA A 460 23.09 -13.30 20.35
CA ALA A 460 23.05 -12.25 19.33
C ALA A 460 23.70 -12.67 18.00
N PRO A 461 23.23 -13.76 17.34
CA PRO A 461 23.85 -14.34 16.15
C PRO A 461 23.97 -13.39 14.95
N LEU A 462 23.08 -12.38 14.87
CA LEU A 462 23.08 -11.41 13.77
C LEU A 462 24.09 -10.26 13.98
N LYS A 463 24.42 -9.94 15.23
CA LYS A 463 25.34 -8.85 15.59
C LYS A 463 26.75 -9.36 15.82
N CYS A 464 26.88 -10.48 16.52
CA CYS A 464 28.16 -11.06 16.91
C CYS A 464 28.56 -12.14 15.90
N LYS A 465 29.44 -11.80 14.95
CA LYS A 465 29.95 -12.72 13.94
C LYS A 465 31.27 -13.36 14.40
N PRO A 466 31.51 -14.66 14.16
CA PRO A 466 32.80 -15.30 14.42
C PRO A 466 33.85 -14.82 13.40
N LYS A 467 35.13 -14.80 13.81
CA LYS A 467 36.27 -14.69 12.88
C LYS A 467 36.43 -15.98 12.08
N ALA A 468 37.19 -15.95 10.98
CA ALA A 468 37.40 -17.15 10.16
C ALA A 468 38.00 -18.32 10.96
N SER A 469 38.97 -18.07 11.84
CA SER A 469 39.56 -19.10 12.70
C SER A 469 38.56 -19.72 13.68
N GLU A 470 37.75 -18.89 14.36
CA GLU A 470 36.69 -19.35 15.26
C GLU A 470 35.63 -20.17 14.50
N ALA A 471 35.21 -19.70 13.31
CA ALA A 471 34.21 -20.39 12.50
C ALA A 471 34.69 -21.76 12.01
N LEU A 472 35.97 -21.86 11.63
CA LEU A 472 36.61 -23.12 11.24
C LEU A 472 36.70 -24.09 12.44
N SER A 473 37.22 -23.62 13.59
CA SER A 473 37.36 -24.44 14.79
C SER A 473 36.00 -25.00 15.28
N ILE A 474 34.98 -24.15 15.33
CA ILE A 474 33.62 -24.56 15.70
C ILE A 474 33.09 -25.64 14.75
N SER A 475 33.26 -25.47 13.44
CA SER A 475 32.79 -26.44 12.44
C SER A 475 33.53 -27.78 12.57
N GLU A 476 34.84 -27.75 12.82
CA GLU A 476 35.68 -28.94 12.92
C GLU A 476 35.40 -29.76 14.18
N CYS A 477 35.32 -29.09 15.33
CA CYS A 477 35.16 -29.73 16.63
C CYS A 477 33.73 -30.20 16.87
N LEU A 478 32.74 -29.38 16.51
CA LEU A 478 31.32 -29.68 16.77
C LEU A 478 30.59 -30.35 15.60
N LYS A 479 31.27 -30.52 14.45
CA LYS A 479 30.69 -31.06 13.20
C LYS A 479 29.44 -30.30 12.72
N VAL A 480 29.33 -29.03 13.09
CA VAL A 480 28.31 -28.13 12.56
C VAL A 480 28.76 -27.56 11.21
N PRO A 481 27.83 -27.19 10.31
CA PRO A 481 28.19 -26.57 9.06
C PRO A 481 28.99 -25.27 9.26
N LEU A 482 29.91 -24.97 8.33
CA LEU A 482 30.67 -23.72 8.35
C LEU A 482 29.74 -22.50 8.42
N HIS A 483 30.12 -21.49 9.21
CA HIS A 483 29.31 -20.29 9.42
C HIS A 483 28.90 -19.61 8.09
N PRO A 484 27.64 -19.15 7.95
CA PRO A 484 27.10 -18.60 6.70
C PRO A 484 27.82 -17.34 6.19
N LEU A 485 28.47 -16.58 7.07
CA LEU A 485 29.31 -15.44 6.68
C LEU A 485 30.44 -15.83 5.71
N TYR A 486 31.01 -17.02 5.90
CA TYR A 486 32.14 -17.55 5.13
C TYR A 486 31.71 -18.68 4.17
N THR A 487 30.40 -18.77 3.90
CA THR A 487 29.84 -19.72 2.92
C THR A 487 29.58 -18.98 1.61
N TYR A 488 30.32 -19.36 0.56
CA TYR A 488 30.28 -18.71 -0.76
C TYR A 488 29.31 -19.41 -1.72
N ASP A 489 29.05 -18.83 -2.90
CA ASP A 489 28.17 -19.40 -3.93
C ASP A 489 28.87 -20.50 -4.76
N TRP A 490 29.28 -21.55 -4.06
CA TRP A 490 30.04 -22.67 -4.64
C TRP A 490 29.27 -23.44 -5.72
N GLU A 491 27.94 -23.44 -5.69
CA GLU A 491 27.10 -24.11 -6.72
C GLU A 491 27.34 -23.56 -8.12
N ARG A 492 27.82 -22.32 -8.22
CA ARG A 492 28.14 -21.69 -9.51
C ARG A 492 29.52 -22.07 -10.02
N ALA A 493 30.45 -22.44 -9.15
CA ALA A 493 31.77 -22.86 -9.58
C ALA A 493 31.66 -24.14 -10.41
N SER A 494 32.44 -24.25 -11.47
CA SER A 494 32.62 -25.51 -12.18
C SER A 494 33.76 -26.32 -11.55
N PRO A 495 33.86 -27.64 -11.79
CA PRO A 495 35.02 -28.44 -11.38
C PRO A 495 36.37 -27.84 -11.82
N SER A 496 36.44 -27.30 -13.03
CA SER A 496 37.65 -26.65 -13.54
C SER A 496 37.93 -25.32 -12.87
N ASP A 497 36.89 -24.59 -12.44
CA ASP A 497 37.04 -23.36 -11.65
C ASP A 497 37.75 -23.67 -10.32
N LEU A 498 37.39 -24.76 -9.62
CA LEU A 498 38.02 -25.16 -8.36
C LEU A 498 39.51 -25.46 -8.51
N LEU A 499 39.89 -26.22 -9.56
CA LEU A 499 41.28 -26.56 -9.84
C LEU A 499 42.13 -25.32 -10.13
N LYS A 500 41.59 -24.40 -10.94
CA LYS A 500 42.25 -23.13 -11.25
C LYS A 500 42.44 -22.29 -9.99
N LEU A 501 41.41 -22.17 -9.16
CA LEU A 501 41.46 -21.41 -7.92
C LEU A 501 42.46 -22.03 -6.93
N ARG A 502 42.47 -23.36 -6.78
CA ARG A 502 43.42 -24.09 -5.94
C ARG A 502 44.87 -23.86 -6.38
N LYS A 503 45.15 -23.98 -7.68
CA LYS A 503 46.49 -23.75 -8.26
C LYS A 503 46.96 -22.31 -8.11
N TRP A 504 46.04 -21.35 -8.14
CA TRP A 504 46.36 -19.94 -7.96
C TRP A 504 46.65 -19.62 -6.49
N LEU A 505 45.81 -20.10 -5.57
CA LEU A 505 45.96 -19.87 -4.12
C LEU A 505 47.22 -20.53 -3.54
N SER A 506 47.67 -21.66 -4.09
CA SER A 506 48.91 -22.33 -3.66
C SER A 506 50.19 -21.58 -4.02
N ARG A 507 50.12 -20.54 -4.86
CA ARG A 507 51.28 -19.70 -5.23
C ARG A 507 51.55 -18.57 -4.24
N ALA A 508 50.64 -18.30 -3.30
CA ALA A 508 50.86 -17.29 -2.27
C ALA A 508 51.88 -17.77 -1.23
N LYS A 509 52.71 -16.84 -0.74
CA LYS A 509 53.44 -17.03 0.52
C LYS A 509 52.45 -16.87 1.66
N ASP A 510 52.38 -17.83 2.57
CA ASP A 510 51.42 -17.83 3.67
C ASP A 510 51.84 -16.82 4.76
N PRO A 511 51.07 -15.73 4.99
CA PRO A 511 51.29 -14.86 6.14
C PRO A 511 50.61 -15.36 7.43
N TRP A 512 49.86 -16.46 7.36
CA TRP A 512 49.09 -17.04 8.47
C TRP A 512 49.78 -18.25 9.13
N GLU A 513 50.89 -18.76 8.58
CA GLU A 513 51.74 -19.76 9.23
C GLU A 513 52.69 -19.09 10.26
N GLY A 514 52.52 -19.40 11.56
CA GLY A 514 53.53 -19.10 12.58
C GLY A 514 53.22 -18.01 13.63
N LYS A 515 51.98 -17.85 14.09
CA LYS A 515 51.69 -17.11 15.34
C LYS A 515 50.73 -17.87 16.25
N GLY A 516 51.27 -18.88 16.90
CA GLY A 516 50.67 -19.56 18.03
C GLY A 516 51.77 -19.99 18.97
N GLU A 517 52.59 -19.04 19.46
CA GLU A 517 53.55 -19.21 20.56
C GLU A 517 54.26 -17.86 20.77
N GLU A 518 53.87 -17.14 21.83
CA GLU A 518 54.62 -16.13 22.62
C GLU A 518 53.67 -15.05 23.17
N GLU A 519 52.90 -15.41 24.20
CA GLU A 519 52.53 -14.47 25.27
C GLU A 519 53.04 -15.06 26.59
N GLY A 520 54.33 -14.88 26.82
CA GLY A 520 55.02 -15.26 28.05
C GLY A 520 55.78 -14.08 28.64
N LYS A 521 55.23 -13.52 29.72
CA LYS A 521 55.90 -12.77 30.81
C LYS A 521 56.78 -11.57 30.43
N GLY A 522 56.31 -10.38 30.82
CA GLY A 522 57.15 -9.21 31.05
C GLY A 522 56.49 -8.30 32.09
N GLU A 523 56.84 -8.47 33.35
CA GLU A 523 56.62 -7.49 34.41
C GLU A 523 57.46 -6.23 34.14
N GLY A 524 56.88 -5.05 34.33
CA GLY A 524 57.57 -3.77 34.23
C GLY A 524 56.65 -2.62 34.60
N GLU A 525 56.76 -2.15 35.83
CA GLU A 525 56.11 -0.97 36.39
C GLU A 525 56.46 0.31 35.60
N GLY A 526 55.48 1.22 35.48
CA GLY A 526 55.69 2.57 34.94
C GLY A 526 54.38 3.35 34.87
N GLU A 527 54.16 4.23 35.85
CA GLU A 527 53.01 5.12 36.01
C GLU A 527 52.88 6.19 34.90
N GLY A 528 51.63 6.54 34.52
CA GLY A 528 51.22 7.93 34.26
C GLY A 528 50.43 8.26 32.97
N LYS A 529 49.11 8.51 33.15
CA LYS A 529 48.19 9.47 32.45
C LYS A 529 48.03 9.36 30.91
N ASP A 530 46.88 9.53 30.26
CA ASP A 530 45.60 10.19 30.56
C ASP A 530 44.52 9.56 29.64
N GLU A 531 43.27 9.71 30.05
CA GLU A 531 42.05 9.16 29.45
C GLU A 531 41.69 9.79 28.08
N GLY A 532 41.22 8.95 27.16
CA GLY A 532 40.66 9.33 25.86
C GLY A 532 39.87 8.16 25.26
N GLU A 533 38.59 8.09 25.62
CA GLU A 533 37.63 7.06 25.21
C GLU A 533 37.35 7.04 23.69
N GLY A 534 37.17 5.83 23.15
CA GLY A 534 36.25 5.59 22.03
C GLY A 534 36.84 5.45 20.61
N LYS A 535 37.81 4.55 20.39
CA LYS A 535 38.06 3.97 19.05
C LYS A 535 37.81 2.46 19.10
N GLY A 536 36.80 2.03 18.35
CA GLY A 536 36.38 0.64 18.24
C GLY A 536 37.50 -0.27 17.76
N GLU A 537 37.55 -1.45 18.38
CA GLU A 537 38.44 -2.56 18.10
C GLU A 537 38.22 -3.08 16.67
N GLY A 538 39.00 -2.56 15.73
CA GLY A 538 39.09 -3.02 14.35
C GLY A 538 40.55 -3.22 13.98
N GLY A 539 41.23 -4.17 14.63
CA GLY A 539 42.54 -4.61 14.17
C GLY A 539 42.38 -5.37 12.85
N GLU A 540 42.83 -4.80 11.73
CA GLU A 540 42.84 -5.49 10.43
C GLU A 540 43.65 -6.78 10.56
N GLY A 541 43.00 -7.94 10.35
CA GLY A 541 43.68 -9.22 10.30
C GLY A 541 44.71 -9.30 9.15
N PRO A 542 45.60 -10.31 9.16
CA PRO A 542 46.62 -10.47 8.11
C PRO A 542 45.99 -10.49 6.71
N LYS A 543 46.49 -9.65 5.79
CA LYS A 543 46.06 -9.61 4.39
C LYS A 543 47.03 -10.40 3.50
N THR A 544 46.53 -11.33 2.71
CA THR A 544 47.32 -12.10 1.74
C THR A 544 47.28 -11.42 0.38
N ARG A 545 48.46 -11.24 -0.25
CA ARG A 545 48.60 -10.63 -1.58
C ARG A 545 48.96 -11.69 -2.62
N LEU A 546 48.20 -11.74 -3.71
CA LEU A 546 48.37 -12.68 -4.82
C LEU A 546 48.53 -11.93 -6.13
N THR A 547 49.35 -12.44 -7.05
CA THR A 547 49.44 -11.88 -8.40
C THR A 547 48.10 -12.01 -9.13
N LEU A 548 47.64 -10.92 -9.75
CA LEU A 548 46.37 -10.85 -10.48
C LEU A 548 46.34 -11.87 -11.63
N ASP A 549 45.40 -12.81 -11.54
CA ASP A 549 45.01 -13.73 -12.61
C ASP A 549 43.54 -13.45 -12.96
N LEU A 550 43.27 -13.09 -14.22
CA LEU A 550 41.94 -12.66 -14.65
C LEU A 550 40.90 -13.78 -14.57
N GLU A 551 41.30 -15.04 -14.79
CA GLU A 551 40.40 -16.18 -14.69
C GLU A 551 40.07 -16.48 -13.23
N ALA A 552 41.08 -16.51 -12.36
CA ALA A 552 40.87 -16.70 -10.91
C ALA A 552 40.01 -15.58 -10.32
N LYS A 553 40.26 -14.33 -10.74
CA LYS A 553 39.45 -13.17 -10.35
C LYS A 553 37.99 -13.31 -10.79
N ALA A 554 37.74 -13.71 -12.03
CA ALA A 554 36.38 -13.94 -12.51
C ALA A 554 35.66 -15.04 -11.71
N ILE A 555 36.40 -16.07 -11.27
CA ILE A 555 35.87 -17.12 -10.39
C ILE A 555 35.51 -16.53 -9.02
N LEU A 556 36.38 -15.71 -8.40
CA LEU A 556 36.07 -15.02 -7.13
C LEU A 556 34.82 -14.13 -7.23
N GLU A 557 34.69 -13.36 -8.32
CA GLU A 557 33.49 -12.56 -8.61
C GLU A 557 32.23 -13.43 -8.78
N LYS A 558 32.38 -14.61 -9.40
CA LYS A 558 31.29 -15.56 -9.65
C LYS A 558 30.77 -16.19 -8.37
N ILE A 559 31.67 -16.59 -7.45
CA ILE A 559 31.31 -17.19 -6.15
C ILE A 559 31.06 -16.15 -5.04
N LEU A 560 31.12 -14.86 -5.36
CA LEU A 560 30.82 -13.73 -4.47
C LEU A 560 31.81 -13.53 -3.31
N VAL A 561 33.11 -13.77 -3.53
CA VAL A 561 34.14 -13.53 -2.51
C VAL A 561 34.60 -12.06 -2.53
N PRO A 562 34.50 -11.33 -1.40
CA PRO A 562 35.09 -9.99 -1.26
C PRO A 562 36.62 -10.03 -1.43
N HIS A 563 37.16 -9.10 -2.22
CA HIS A 563 38.60 -8.98 -2.46
C HIS A 563 38.96 -7.58 -2.95
N GLU A 564 40.14 -7.10 -2.60
CA GLU A 564 40.65 -5.81 -3.08
C GLU A 564 41.63 -5.99 -4.24
N VAL A 565 41.69 -5.00 -5.12
CA VAL A 565 42.60 -4.97 -6.27
C VAL A 565 43.43 -3.70 -6.20
N GLU A 566 44.74 -3.87 -6.08
CA GLU A 566 45.73 -2.79 -6.11
C GLU A 566 46.77 -3.09 -7.20
N GLY A 567 46.77 -2.30 -8.27
CA GLY A 567 47.71 -2.47 -9.38
C GLY A 567 47.58 -3.84 -10.07
N LYS A 568 48.54 -4.73 -9.84
CA LYS A 568 48.58 -6.11 -10.39
C LYS A 568 48.42 -7.17 -9.30
N GLU A 569 47.91 -6.81 -8.13
CA GLU A 569 47.74 -7.70 -7.00
C GLU A 569 46.26 -7.80 -6.60
N VAL A 570 45.86 -8.99 -6.14
CA VAL A 570 44.58 -9.26 -5.48
C VAL A 570 44.86 -9.49 -4.01
N ILE A 571 44.15 -8.77 -3.15
CA ILE A 571 44.30 -8.82 -1.71
C ILE A 571 43.07 -9.52 -1.10
N LEU A 572 43.32 -10.58 -0.34
CA LEU A 572 42.32 -11.35 0.40
C LEU A 572 42.61 -11.25 1.89
N GLY A 573 41.58 -10.95 2.69
CA GLY A 573 41.66 -10.96 4.15
C GLY A 573 41.44 -12.36 4.72
N GLU A 574 40.56 -12.45 5.71
CA GLU A 574 40.18 -13.72 6.36
C GLU A 574 39.61 -14.77 5.39
N ASP A 575 38.97 -14.33 4.29
CA ASP A 575 38.41 -15.22 3.27
C ASP A 575 39.48 -16.14 2.65
N TYR A 576 40.76 -15.72 2.62
CA TYR A 576 41.87 -16.55 2.13
C TYR A 576 42.02 -17.85 2.91
N LEU A 577 41.96 -17.77 4.25
CA LEU A 577 42.10 -18.92 5.14
C LEU A 577 40.97 -19.93 4.88
N VAL A 578 39.74 -19.42 4.81
CA VAL A 578 38.55 -20.26 4.54
C VAL A 578 38.63 -20.89 3.17
N LEU A 579 38.99 -20.14 2.13
CA LEU A 579 39.12 -20.67 0.76
C LEU A 579 40.16 -21.80 0.68
N ARG A 580 41.32 -21.62 1.32
CA ARG A 580 42.34 -22.68 1.38
C ARG A 580 41.83 -23.92 2.10
N ARG A 581 41.11 -23.74 3.20
CA ARG A 581 40.53 -24.85 3.96
C ARG A 581 39.49 -25.59 3.14
N CYS A 582 38.52 -24.89 2.56
CA CYS A 582 37.49 -25.47 1.69
C CYS A 582 38.08 -26.22 0.49
N LEU A 583 39.23 -25.77 -0.04
CA LEU A 583 39.92 -26.40 -1.17
C LEU A 583 40.95 -27.46 -0.75
N GLY A 584 41.07 -27.78 0.54
CA GLY A 584 41.95 -28.84 1.06
C GLY A 584 43.45 -28.50 1.09
N LEU A 585 43.84 -27.22 0.98
CA LEU A 585 45.23 -26.75 0.92
C LEU A 585 45.93 -26.60 2.30
N LEU A 586 45.25 -26.98 3.38
CA LEU A 586 45.76 -26.94 4.76
C LEU A 586 45.85 -28.34 5.40
N ASN A 587 45.45 -29.40 4.68
CA ASN A 587 45.36 -30.78 5.21
C ASN A 587 46.67 -31.58 5.13
N GLY A 588 47.82 -30.94 4.86
CA GLY A 588 49.10 -31.65 4.63
C GLY A 588 49.12 -32.56 3.39
N LYS A 589 48.06 -32.51 2.57
CA LYS A 589 47.91 -33.24 1.31
C LYS A 589 48.22 -32.33 0.12
N ASP A 590 49.48 -31.93 -0.01
CA ASP A 590 49.96 -31.23 -1.21
C ASP A 590 50.03 -32.17 -2.45
N SER A 591 49.62 -33.43 -2.32
CA SER A 591 49.95 -34.52 -3.25
C SER A 591 48.77 -35.36 -3.79
N GLU A 592 47.50 -34.93 -3.69
CA GLU A 592 46.42 -35.65 -4.39
C GLU A 592 46.34 -35.22 -5.87
N GLU A 593 46.41 -36.20 -6.78
CA GLU A 593 46.45 -35.98 -8.24
C GLU A 593 45.17 -35.28 -8.74
N PRO A 594 45.24 -34.43 -9.79
CA PRO A 594 44.08 -33.76 -10.40
C PRO A 594 42.89 -34.68 -10.73
N LYS A 595 43.14 -35.98 -10.92
CA LYS A 595 42.16 -37.01 -11.26
C LYS A 595 41.14 -37.31 -10.14
N GLU A 596 41.55 -37.30 -8.88
CA GLU A 596 40.64 -37.58 -7.76
C GLU A 596 39.66 -36.42 -7.54
N ILE A 597 40.13 -35.19 -7.73
CA ILE A 597 39.29 -33.97 -7.71
C ILE A 597 38.34 -33.95 -8.91
N GLU A 598 38.80 -34.34 -10.11
CA GLU A 598 37.92 -34.48 -11.28
C GLU A 598 36.85 -35.56 -11.08
N GLU A 599 37.18 -36.66 -10.41
CA GLU A 599 36.26 -37.76 -10.12
C GLU A 599 35.26 -37.43 -9.00
N ALA A 600 35.70 -36.74 -7.94
CA ALA A 600 34.83 -36.18 -6.90
C ALA A 600 33.92 -35.09 -7.47
N ALA A 601 34.44 -34.22 -8.34
CA ALA A 601 33.66 -33.14 -8.94
C ALA A 601 32.64 -33.63 -9.99
N ARG A 602 32.82 -34.84 -10.57
CA ARG A 602 31.76 -35.53 -11.34
C ARG A 602 30.55 -35.92 -10.48
N LYS A 603 30.72 -36.08 -9.16
CA LYS A 603 29.62 -36.34 -8.20
C LYS A 603 28.94 -35.05 -7.72
N GLY A 604 29.48 -33.87 -8.08
CA GLY A 604 28.99 -32.54 -7.73
C GLY A 604 30.02 -31.73 -6.92
N VAL A 605 30.09 -30.42 -7.19
CA VAL A 605 31.05 -29.47 -6.56
C VAL A 605 30.99 -29.49 -5.04
N TRP A 606 29.77 -29.64 -4.51
CA TRP A 606 29.50 -29.71 -3.09
C TRP A 606 30.19 -30.88 -2.37
N LYS A 607 29.98 -32.09 -2.89
CA LYS A 607 30.60 -33.30 -2.32
C LYS A 607 32.12 -33.23 -2.42
N ALA A 608 32.64 -32.70 -3.53
CA ALA A 608 34.08 -32.49 -3.69
C ALA A 608 34.64 -31.56 -2.60
N LEU A 609 33.95 -30.46 -2.28
CA LEU A 609 34.39 -29.55 -1.22
C LEU A 609 34.35 -30.18 0.17
N GLU A 610 33.30 -30.93 0.51
CA GLU A 610 33.21 -31.65 1.80
C GLU A 610 34.29 -32.74 1.92
N GLU A 611 34.52 -33.52 0.85
CA GLU A 611 35.57 -34.56 0.81
C GLU A 611 36.98 -33.95 0.94
N LEU A 612 37.25 -32.82 0.26
CA LEU A 612 38.56 -32.16 0.27
C LEU A 612 38.87 -31.42 1.57
N SER A 613 37.87 -30.76 2.14
CA SER A 613 38.06 -29.93 3.34
C SER A 613 37.88 -30.71 4.63
N GLY A 614 37.06 -31.77 4.63
CA GLY A 614 36.59 -32.45 5.84
C GLY A 614 35.57 -31.62 6.64
N LEU A 615 35.12 -30.48 6.09
CA LEU A 615 34.12 -29.61 6.69
C LEU A 615 32.74 -29.98 6.18
N LYS A 616 31.75 -29.91 7.07
CA LYS A 616 30.35 -29.88 6.65
C LYS A 616 30.04 -28.48 6.15
N LEU A 617 29.40 -28.38 5.01
CA LEU A 617 28.94 -27.10 4.50
C LEU A 617 27.38 -27.15 4.49
N GLU A 618 26.69 -26.00 4.44
CA GLU A 618 25.30 -25.95 3.93
C GLU A 618 25.09 -24.91 2.79
N PRO A 619 24.17 -25.12 1.82
CA PRO A 619 23.96 -24.18 0.72
C PRO A 619 23.31 -22.88 1.20
N LYS A 620 23.98 -21.75 0.91
CA LYS A 620 23.56 -20.41 1.32
C LYS A 620 22.63 -19.72 0.32
N TYR A 621 22.91 -19.84 -0.98
CA TYR A 621 22.28 -19.09 -2.07
C TYR A 621 21.22 -19.91 -2.81
N VAL A 622 20.16 -20.33 -2.10
CA VAL A 622 19.19 -21.31 -2.62
C VAL A 622 18.04 -20.68 -3.39
N THR A 623 17.40 -19.65 -2.84
CA THR A 623 16.20 -19.02 -3.41
C THR A 623 16.42 -17.53 -3.62
N PHE A 624 16.17 -17.08 -4.85
CA PHE A 624 16.22 -15.69 -5.26
C PHE A 624 14.83 -15.21 -5.68
N ILE A 625 14.43 -14.04 -5.20
CA ILE A 625 13.11 -13.46 -5.46
C ILE A 625 13.22 -12.38 -6.53
N GLY A 626 12.45 -12.53 -7.61
CA GLY A 626 12.27 -11.47 -8.60
C GLY A 626 11.54 -10.27 -7.99
N ALA A 627 12.01 -9.05 -8.29
CA ALA A 627 11.41 -7.84 -7.72
C ALA A 627 11.55 -6.61 -8.61
N LYS A 628 10.54 -5.73 -8.59
CA LYS A 628 10.51 -4.46 -9.33
C LYS A 628 9.89 -3.35 -8.50
N MET A 629 10.26 -2.11 -8.81
CA MET A 629 9.67 -0.94 -8.16
C MET A 629 8.18 -0.79 -8.53
N GLY A 630 7.35 -0.66 -7.51
CA GLY A 630 5.92 -0.37 -7.56
C GLY A 630 5.63 1.12 -7.48
N ARG A 631 4.72 1.52 -6.59
CA ARG A 631 4.43 2.93 -6.29
C ARG A 631 5.52 3.50 -5.36
N PRO A 632 6.02 4.72 -5.61
CA PRO A 632 6.88 5.39 -4.64
C PRO A 632 6.10 5.73 -3.37
N GLU A 633 6.83 5.98 -2.29
CA GLU A 633 6.30 6.44 -1.01
C GLU A 633 5.51 7.76 -1.16
N LYS A 634 4.65 8.13 -0.22
CA LYS A 634 3.87 9.38 -0.29
C LYS A 634 3.65 9.97 1.10
N ALA A 635 3.92 11.26 1.22
CA ALA A 635 3.49 12.11 2.32
C ALA A 635 3.12 13.47 1.71
N LYS A 636 1.83 13.74 1.50
CA LYS A 636 1.38 15.01 0.91
C LYS A 636 -0.04 15.40 1.32
N PRO A 637 -0.34 16.71 1.40
CA PRO A 637 -1.71 17.18 1.61
C PRO A 637 -2.68 16.63 0.55
N ARG A 638 -3.88 16.23 0.96
CA ARG A 638 -4.95 15.82 0.04
C ARG A 638 -5.59 17.06 -0.56
N VAL A 639 -5.12 17.44 -1.74
CA VAL A 639 -5.58 18.63 -2.47
C VAL A 639 -6.57 18.23 -3.56
N MET A 640 -7.76 18.83 -3.55
CA MET A 640 -8.68 18.73 -4.70
C MET A 640 -8.01 19.31 -5.95
N LYS A 641 -8.28 18.75 -7.13
CA LYS A 641 -7.77 19.31 -8.40
C LYS A 641 -8.91 20.01 -9.15
N PRO A 642 -8.89 21.35 -9.29
CA PRO A 642 -7.97 22.35 -8.72
C PRO A 642 -8.16 22.56 -7.21
N LEU A 643 -7.16 23.16 -6.54
CA LEU A 643 -7.17 23.50 -5.11
C LEU A 643 -8.45 24.26 -4.71
N VAL A 644 -9.07 23.88 -3.60
CA VAL A 644 -10.31 24.48 -3.06
C VAL A 644 -10.09 24.82 -1.59
N HIS A 645 -10.47 26.04 -1.18
CA HIS A 645 -10.43 26.46 0.23
C HIS A 645 -11.82 26.39 0.89
N VAL A 646 -12.88 26.54 0.09
CA VAL A 646 -14.28 26.54 0.58
C VAL A 646 -15.21 25.86 -0.39
N LEU A 647 -16.18 25.13 0.13
CA LEU A 647 -17.27 24.54 -0.66
C LEU A 647 -18.35 25.60 -0.95
N PHE A 648 -17.98 26.65 -1.69
CA PHE A 648 -18.87 27.71 -2.16
C PHE A 648 -18.81 27.85 -3.69
N PRO A 649 -19.94 27.92 -4.41
CA PRO A 649 -19.94 27.99 -5.86
C PRO A 649 -19.51 29.37 -6.39
N ALA A 650 -18.45 29.41 -7.20
CA ALA A 650 -17.94 30.60 -7.90
C ALA A 650 -18.50 30.75 -9.33
N GLY A 651 -19.26 29.76 -9.82
CA GLY A 651 -19.78 29.73 -11.19
C GLY A 651 -18.69 29.75 -12.26
N LEU A 652 -18.95 30.46 -13.37
CA LEU A 652 -18.00 30.68 -14.46
C LEU A 652 -17.15 31.95 -14.27
N LYS A 653 -17.59 32.88 -13.41
CA LYS A 653 -16.99 34.21 -13.27
C LYS A 653 -15.65 34.19 -12.50
N GLY A 654 -15.42 33.20 -11.65
CA GLY A 654 -14.13 33.03 -10.95
C GLY A 654 -12.96 32.54 -11.83
N GLY A 655 -13.14 32.47 -13.15
CA GLY A 655 -12.12 32.03 -14.10
C GLY A 655 -11.65 30.57 -13.91
N PRO A 656 -10.53 30.17 -14.52
CA PRO A 656 -9.99 28.81 -14.41
C PRO A 656 -9.62 28.41 -12.97
N LEU A 657 -9.18 29.38 -12.17
CA LEU A 657 -8.79 29.19 -10.77
C LEU A 657 -9.97 29.13 -9.80
N ARG A 658 -11.18 29.49 -10.26
CA ARG A 658 -12.41 29.56 -9.45
C ARG A 658 -12.24 30.48 -8.24
N ASN A 659 -11.54 31.60 -8.45
CA ASN A 659 -11.28 32.58 -7.40
C ASN A 659 -12.56 33.36 -7.07
N LEU A 660 -12.97 33.34 -5.81
CA LEU A 660 -14.18 34.03 -5.36
C LEU A 660 -14.02 35.56 -5.39
N ARG A 661 -12.81 36.07 -5.17
CA ARG A 661 -12.53 37.51 -5.26
C ARG A 661 -12.74 38.04 -6.69
N ASP A 662 -12.30 37.28 -7.70
CA ASP A 662 -12.53 37.65 -9.10
C ASP A 662 -14.00 37.51 -9.49
N ALA A 663 -14.67 36.47 -8.96
CA ALA A 663 -16.11 36.27 -9.16
C ALA A 663 -16.95 37.38 -8.52
N ALA A 664 -16.44 38.06 -7.49
CA ALA A 664 -17.17 39.07 -6.73
C ALA A 664 -17.37 40.40 -7.45
N LYS A 665 -16.65 40.67 -8.56
CA LYS A 665 -16.77 41.92 -9.33
C LYS A 665 -18.17 42.15 -9.91
N ASP A 666 -18.92 41.07 -10.14
CA ASP A 666 -20.29 41.12 -10.65
C ASP A 666 -21.19 40.15 -9.87
N PRO A 667 -22.52 40.37 -9.82
CA PRO A 667 -23.45 39.39 -9.27
C PRO A 667 -23.31 38.02 -9.93
N VAL A 668 -23.30 36.95 -9.13
CA VAL A 668 -23.11 35.57 -9.62
C VAL A 668 -24.41 34.77 -9.47
N SER A 669 -24.87 34.17 -10.57
CA SER A 669 -26.01 33.26 -10.57
C SER A 669 -25.54 31.82 -10.32
N VAL A 670 -25.90 31.24 -9.18
CA VAL A 670 -25.47 29.90 -8.74
C VAL A 670 -26.62 29.11 -8.11
N GLU A 671 -26.55 27.78 -8.21
CA GLU A 671 -27.50 26.88 -7.55
C GLU A 671 -27.18 26.79 -6.07
N LEU A 672 -28.11 27.25 -5.22
CA LEU A 672 -28.00 27.18 -3.77
C LEU A 672 -29.29 26.70 -3.11
N VAL A 673 -29.14 26.15 -1.92
CA VAL A 673 -30.25 25.81 -1.02
C VAL A 673 -31.17 27.03 -0.82
N ARG A 674 -32.49 26.78 -0.82
CA ARG A 674 -33.50 27.78 -0.50
C ARG A 674 -33.93 27.59 0.95
N ARG A 675 -33.68 28.58 1.81
CA ARG A 675 -34.07 28.57 3.21
C ARG A 675 -34.96 29.77 3.51
N ILE A 676 -35.95 29.57 4.38
CA ILE A 676 -36.87 30.62 4.83
C ILE A 676 -36.78 30.75 6.35
N CYS A 677 -36.70 31.99 6.84
CA CYS A 677 -36.82 32.27 8.25
C CYS A 677 -38.28 32.09 8.72
N PRO A 678 -38.55 31.28 9.77
CA PRO A 678 -39.90 31.10 10.28
C PRO A 678 -40.47 32.37 10.96
N LYS A 679 -39.61 33.28 11.42
CA LYS A 679 -40.01 34.48 12.18
C LYS A 679 -40.29 35.69 11.29
N CYS A 680 -39.39 36.00 10.35
CA CYS A 680 -39.50 37.20 9.50
C CYS A 680 -39.72 36.88 8.02
N SER A 681 -39.89 35.60 7.65
CA SER A 681 -40.12 35.12 6.28
C SER A 681 -39.04 35.48 5.26
N GLN A 682 -37.88 35.98 5.71
CA GLN A 682 -36.75 36.31 4.85
C GLN A 682 -36.20 35.04 4.18
N GLU A 683 -36.05 35.10 2.85
CA GLU A 683 -35.36 34.07 2.09
C GLU A 683 -33.83 34.25 2.19
N THR A 684 -33.12 33.14 2.36
CA THR A 684 -31.65 33.11 2.43
C THR A 684 -31.13 31.70 2.11
N TYR A 685 -29.82 31.57 1.96
CA TYR A 685 -29.12 30.27 1.93
C TYR A 685 -28.43 29.95 3.27
N LEU A 686 -28.38 30.90 4.20
CA LEU A 686 -27.70 30.79 5.50
C LEU A 686 -28.54 30.02 6.53
N THR A 687 -27.87 29.29 7.42
CA THR A 687 -28.52 28.55 8.52
C THR A 687 -29.22 29.49 9.51
N LEU A 688 -28.64 30.67 9.76
CA LEU A 688 -29.25 31.72 10.58
C LEU A 688 -29.77 32.86 9.72
N CYS A 689 -30.91 33.42 10.11
CA CYS A 689 -31.47 34.58 9.43
C CYS A 689 -30.55 35.81 9.63
N PRO A 690 -30.16 36.53 8.56
CA PRO A 690 -29.30 37.70 8.69
C PRO A 690 -29.97 38.91 9.36
N LEU A 691 -31.30 38.90 9.52
CA LEU A 691 -32.07 40.02 10.10
C LEU A 691 -32.43 39.79 11.57
N CYS A 692 -32.92 38.58 11.90
CA CYS A 692 -33.43 38.27 13.24
C CYS A 692 -32.68 37.15 13.96
N HIS A 693 -31.63 36.59 13.34
CA HIS A 693 -30.79 35.52 13.88
C HIS A 693 -31.53 34.21 14.27
N GLU A 694 -32.79 34.05 13.85
CA GLU A 694 -33.55 32.81 14.03
C GLU A 694 -33.07 31.72 13.07
N ALA A 695 -33.14 30.45 13.49
CA ALA A 695 -32.80 29.30 12.65
C ALA A 695 -33.76 29.20 11.45
N THR A 696 -33.19 29.14 10.24
CA THR A 696 -33.98 29.04 9.00
C THR A 696 -34.28 27.59 8.66
N ARG A 697 -35.33 27.32 7.88
CA ARG A 697 -35.71 25.97 7.41
C ARG A 697 -35.57 25.85 5.91
N ILE A 698 -35.16 24.68 5.42
CA ILE A 698 -35.10 24.39 3.98
C ILE A 698 -36.52 24.31 3.43
N GLU A 699 -36.78 24.96 2.31
CA GLU A 699 -38.04 24.85 1.59
C GLU A 699 -37.86 24.06 0.29
N PHE A 700 -38.62 22.98 0.15
CA PHE A 700 -38.64 22.16 -1.06
C PHE A 700 -39.75 22.64 -1.99
N SER A 701 -39.44 22.81 -3.27
CA SER A 701 -40.40 23.29 -4.26
C SER A 701 -40.31 22.52 -5.58
N CYS A 702 -41.42 22.48 -6.32
CA CYS A 702 -41.43 21.89 -7.67
C CYS A 702 -40.61 22.76 -8.63
N PRO A 703 -39.62 22.20 -9.35
CA PRO A 703 -38.77 22.98 -10.26
C PRO A 703 -39.50 23.57 -11.47
N ARG A 704 -40.73 23.11 -11.76
CA ARG A 704 -41.54 23.61 -12.88
C ARG A 704 -42.63 24.58 -12.43
N CYS A 705 -43.43 24.24 -11.42
CA CYS A 705 -44.58 25.05 -11.01
C CYS A 705 -44.38 25.84 -9.71
N GLY A 706 -43.23 25.69 -9.03
CA GLY A 706 -42.89 26.44 -7.82
C GLY A 706 -43.67 26.06 -6.55
N ARG A 707 -44.61 25.10 -6.61
CA ARG A 707 -45.39 24.66 -5.45
C ARG A 707 -44.48 24.11 -4.35
N SER A 708 -44.68 24.56 -3.11
CA SER A 708 -43.99 24.03 -1.93
C SER A 708 -44.47 22.60 -1.62
N LEU A 709 -43.52 21.70 -1.41
CA LEU A 709 -43.71 20.27 -1.20
C LEU A 709 -42.83 19.78 -0.04
N LYS A 710 -42.98 18.54 0.42
CA LYS A 710 -42.03 17.94 1.37
C LYS A 710 -40.83 17.35 0.62
N ASP A 711 -39.73 17.08 1.33
CA ASP A 711 -38.57 16.39 0.75
C ASP A 711 -39.01 15.03 0.20
N GLY A 712 -38.59 14.73 -1.03
CA GLY A 712 -38.90 13.47 -1.70
C GLY A 712 -40.28 13.38 -2.37
N ASP A 713 -41.20 14.32 -2.12
CA ASP A 713 -42.53 14.29 -2.74
C ASP A 713 -42.45 14.53 -4.26
N LEU A 714 -43.29 13.80 -5.00
CA LEU A 714 -43.58 14.09 -6.40
C LEU A 714 -44.63 15.20 -6.47
N CYS A 715 -44.39 16.20 -7.30
CA CYS A 715 -45.39 17.22 -7.57
C CYS A 715 -46.63 16.55 -8.18
N PRO A 716 -47.83 16.67 -7.57
CA PRO A 716 -49.03 16.00 -8.07
C PRO A 716 -49.39 16.44 -9.50
N THR A 717 -49.04 17.67 -9.88
CA THR A 717 -49.31 18.25 -11.20
C THR A 717 -48.21 17.95 -12.22
N CYS A 718 -46.94 18.01 -11.82
CA CYS A 718 -45.82 17.91 -12.76
C CYS A 718 -45.14 16.55 -12.78
N GLN A 719 -45.43 15.68 -11.81
CA GLN A 719 -44.75 14.40 -11.59
C GLN A 719 -43.22 14.54 -11.53
N LEU A 720 -42.75 15.72 -11.10
CA LEU A 720 -41.34 16.03 -10.88
C LEU A 720 -41.07 16.04 -9.38
N GLN A 721 -39.92 15.49 -9.00
CA GLN A 721 -39.47 15.46 -7.62
C GLN A 721 -39.18 16.88 -7.10
N ALA A 722 -39.62 17.17 -5.88
CA ALA A 722 -39.35 18.43 -5.20
C ALA A 722 -37.83 18.64 -5.00
N ARG A 723 -37.38 19.90 -5.08
CA ARG A 723 -35.97 20.29 -4.88
C ARG A 723 -35.86 21.36 -3.81
N GLY A 724 -34.88 21.20 -2.92
CA GLY A 724 -34.56 22.15 -1.85
C GLY A 724 -33.63 23.30 -2.27
N TRP A 725 -33.38 23.47 -3.56
CA TRP A 725 -32.45 24.45 -4.12
C TRP A 725 -32.98 25.10 -5.38
N MET A 726 -32.49 26.30 -5.68
CA MET A 726 -32.84 27.05 -6.88
C MET A 726 -31.65 27.87 -7.38
N LEU A 727 -31.74 28.38 -8.61
CA LEU A 727 -30.79 29.35 -9.12
C LEU A 727 -31.02 30.70 -8.43
N GLN A 728 -30.02 31.19 -7.70
CA GLN A 728 -30.06 32.46 -6.97
C GLN A 728 -28.97 33.41 -7.48
N SER A 729 -29.26 34.71 -7.51
CA SER A 729 -28.27 35.76 -7.82
C SER A 729 -27.70 36.31 -6.52
N ILE A 730 -26.39 36.18 -6.32
CA ILE A 730 -25.72 36.56 -5.07
C ILE A 730 -24.72 37.68 -5.33
N ASN A 731 -24.75 38.69 -4.46
CA ASN A 731 -23.67 39.66 -4.34
C ASN A 731 -22.52 39.06 -3.50
N LEU A 732 -21.55 38.44 -4.18
CA LEU A 732 -20.39 37.82 -3.54
C LEU A 732 -19.48 38.85 -2.85
N GLU A 733 -19.39 40.07 -3.37
CA GLU A 733 -18.55 41.13 -2.77
C GLU A 733 -19.05 41.48 -1.37
N GLU A 734 -20.36 41.68 -1.23
CA GLU A 734 -20.96 41.96 0.08
C GLU A 734 -20.81 40.77 1.03
N ALA A 735 -21.03 39.54 0.55
CA ALA A 735 -20.88 38.33 1.36
C ALA A 735 -19.44 38.14 1.86
N LEU A 736 -18.44 38.36 0.99
CA LEU A 736 -17.02 38.29 1.36
C LEU A 736 -16.63 39.41 2.33
N ARG A 737 -17.14 40.63 2.14
CA ARG A 737 -16.91 41.76 3.06
C ARG A 737 -17.48 41.47 4.45
N LYS A 738 -18.69 40.90 4.52
CA LYS A 738 -19.31 40.47 5.79
C LYS A 738 -18.48 39.38 6.48
N ALA A 739 -18.07 38.34 5.75
CA ALA A 739 -17.24 37.28 6.31
C ALA A 739 -15.88 37.80 6.82
N SER A 740 -15.26 38.73 6.08
CA SER A 740 -14.03 39.42 6.48
C SER A 740 -14.22 40.28 7.75
N ALA A 741 -15.33 41.02 7.84
CA ALA A 741 -15.68 41.81 9.01
C ALA A 741 -15.97 40.94 10.25
N ASN A 742 -16.70 39.84 10.08
CA ASN A 742 -17.01 38.88 11.15
C ASN A 742 -15.73 38.33 11.78
N LEU A 743 -14.74 37.96 10.96
CA LEU A 743 -13.46 37.42 11.43
C LEU A 743 -12.42 38.48 11.84
N ARG A 744 -12.69 39.76 11.53
CA ARG A 744 -11.74 40.88 11.64
C ARG A 744 -10.42 40.58 10.92
N LEU A 745 -10.52 40.08 9.68
CA LEU A 745 -9.38 39.69 8.84
C LEU A 745 -9.47 40.34 7.46
N GLN A 746 -8.33 40.66 6.86
CA GLN A 746 -8.28 41.12 5.47
C GLN A 746 -8.55 39.99 4.48
N LEU A 747 -9.17 40.33 3.35
CA LEU A 747 -9.46 39.37 2.29
C LEU A 747 -8.16 38.95 1.57
N PRO A 748 -7.84 37.65 1.48
CA PRO A 748 -6.67 37.19 0.74
C PRO A 748 -6.84 37.43 -0.76
N GLU A 749 -5.73 37.53 -1.49
CA GLU A 749 -5.76 37.72 -2.95
C GLU A 749 -6.41 36.55 -3.69
N VAL A 750 -6.16 35.34 -3.20
CA VAL A 750 -6.64 34.10 -3.81
C VAL A 750 -7.49 33.34 -2.79
N MET A 751 -8.78 33.22 -3.09
CA MET A 751 -9.73 32.41 -2.33
C MET A 751 -10.53 31.54 -3.28
N LYS A 752 -10.04 30.31 -3.50
CA LYS A 752 -10.62 29.35 -4.46
C LYS A 752 -11.86 28.65 -3.90
N GLY A 753 -12.97 28.75 -4.63
CA GLY A 753 -14.21 27.99 -4.39
C GLY A 753 -14.39 26.81 -5.34
N VAL A 754 -15.62 26.30 -5.44
CA VAL A 754 -16.00 25.25 -6.39
C VAL A 754 -16.74 25.83 -7.60
N ARG A 755 -16.80 25.11 -8.72
CA ARG A 755 -17.56 25.59 -9.89
C ARG A 755 -19.08 25.54 -9.65
N GLY A 756 -19.53 24.54 -8.91
CA GLY A 756 -20.90 24.28 -8.51
C GLY A 756 -20.93 23.22 -7.42
N LEU A 757 -21.97 23.20 -6.61
CA LEU A 757 -22.12 22.24 -5.53
C LEU A 757 -22.61 20.89 -6.05
N SER A 758 -22.02 19.80 -5.58
CA SER A 758 -22.37 18.42 -5.94
C SER A 758 -23.24 17.71 -4.92
N ASN A 759 -23.50 18.33 -3.76
CA ASN A 759 -24.31 17.76 -2.70
C ASN A 759 -25.82 17.84 -3.02
N LYS A 760 -26.63 17.01 -2.33
CA LYS A 760 -28.06 16.80 -2.61
C LYS A 760 -28.85 18.12 -2.64
N ASN A 761 -28.63 18.95 -1.62
CA ASN A 761 -29.41 20.15 -1.36
C ASN A 761 -28.74 21.46 -1.80
N LYS A 762 -27.56 21.40 -2.45
CA LYS A 762 -26.76 22.58 -2.83
C LYS A 762 -26.47 23.51 -1.64
N ILE A 763 -26.17 22.92 -0.48
CA ILE A 763 -25.81 23.67 0.73
C ILE A 763 -24.34 24.09 0.63
N PRO A 764 -24.03 25.39 0.68
CA PRO A 764 -22.65 25.88 0.68
C PRO A 764 -22.04 25.81 2.08
N GLU A 765 -20.71 25.77 2.12
CA GLU A 765 -19.95 26.00 3.35
C GLU A 765 -19.84 27.52 3.66
N PRO A 766 -19.85 27.95 4.94
CA PRO A 766 -19.62 29.34 5.31
C PRO A 766 -18.30 29.91 4.76
N LEU A 767 -18.35 31.14 4.25
CA LEU A 767 -17.19 31.79 3.62
C LEU A 767 -16.06 32.06 4.62
N GLU A 768 -16.41 32.28 5.88
CA GLU A 768 -15.48 32.48 7.00
C GLU A 768 -14.49 31.33 7.13
N LYS A 769 -14.95 30.07 7.02
CA LYS A 769 -14.08 28.89 7.04
C LYS A 769 -13.08 28.93 5.89
N GLY A 770 -13.55 29.33 4.71
CA GLY A 770 -12.73 29.50 3.52
C GLY A 770 -11.63 30.55 3.65
N LEU A 771 -11.94 31.69 4.28
CA LEU A 771 -10.99 32.77 4.52
C LEU A 771 -9.86 32.31 5.43
N LEU A 772 -10.21 31.63 6.52
CA LEU A 772 -9.23 31.07 7.45
C LEU A 772 -8.37 29.99 6.78
N ARG A 773 -8.97 29.05 6.02
CA ARG A 773 -8.19 28.05 5.28
C ARG A 773 -7.24 28.67 4.26
N ALA A 774 -7.68 29.70 3.53
CA ALA A 774 -6.84 30.42 2.58
C ALA A 774 -5.65 31.11 3.26
N ARG A 775 -5.85 31.72 4.44
CA ARG A 775 -4.78 32.33 5.25
C ARG A 775 -3.69 31.34 5.64
N TYR A 776 -4.08 30.11 6.00
CA TYR A 776 -3.15 29.05 6.40
C TYR A 776 -2.66 28.18 5.23
N GLY A 777 -3.12 28.43 4.00
CA GLY A 777 -2.75 27.64 2.82
C GLY A 777 -3.28 26.19 2.84
N LEU A 778 -4.45 25.97 3.45
CA LEU A 778 -5.08 24.66 3.59
C LEU A 778 -6.07 24.37 2.46
N SER A 779 -6.14 23.12 2.01
CA SER A 779 -7.18 22.64 1.10
C SER A 779 -8.29 21.95 1.88
N VAL A 780 -9.53 22.20 1.50
CA VAL A 780 -10.70 21.44 1.97
C VAL A 780 -10.94 20.23 1.05
N PHE A 781 -11.40 19.11 1.61
CA PHE A 781 -11.92 17.98 0.86
C PHE A 781 -13.44 18.08 0.65
N LYS A 782 -14.04 17.14 -0.08
CA LYS A 782 -15.45 17.21 -0.50
C LYS A 782 -16.46 17.22 0.66
N ASP A 783 -16.04 16.80 1.83
CA ASP A 783 -16.85 16.65 3.05
C ASP A 783 -16.60 17.75 4.08
N GLY A 784 -15.74 18.73 3.79
CA GLY A 784 -15.40 19.84 4.69
C GLY A 784 -14.11 19.64 5.51
N THR A 785 -13.51 18.46 5.48
CA THR A 785 -12.32 18.13 6.29
C THR A 785 -10.99 18.53 5.62
N VAL A 786 -9.94 18.71 6.42
CA VAL A 786 -8.55 18.92 6.00
C VAL A 786 -7.76 17.65 6.23
N ARG A 787 -7.13 17.12 5.16
CA ARG A 787 -6.50 15.80 5.21
C ARG A 787 -5.07 15.79 4.67
N PHE A 788 -4.29 14.86 5.19
CA PHE A 788 -2.94 14.56 4.73
C PHE A 788 -2.84 13.09 4.34
N ASP A 789 -2.46 12.79 3.11
CA ASP A 789 -2.27 11.41 2.65
C ASP A 789 -0.85 10.95 2.95
N VAL A 790 -0.71 9.76 3.55
CA VAL A 790 0.57 9.16 3.91
C VAL A 790 0.60 7.65 3.63
N THR A 791 1.74 7.13 3.21
CA THR A 791 1.95 5.68 3.03
C THR A 791 2.05 4.97 4.38
N ASN A 792 1.41 3.81 4.49
CA ASN A 792 1.40 3.02 5.72
C ASN A 792 2.68 2.21 5.88
N ALA A 793 3.26 2.23 7.09
CA ALA A 793 4.35 1.35 7.49
C ALA A 793 4.07 0.73 8.87
N PRO A 794 4.32 -0.58 9.08
CA PRO A 794 4.10 -1.21 10.37
C PRO A 794 5.27 -0.89 11.31
N LEU A 795 4.98 -0.77 12.60
CA LEU A 795 5.99 -0.65 13.65
C LEU A 795 5.43 -1.27 14.93
N THR A 796 6.17 -2.18 15.55
CA THR A 796 5.83 -2.72 16.88
C THR A 796 6.72 -2.18 17.98
N HIS A 797 7.96 -1.81 17.67
CA HIS A 797 8.92 -1.32 18.65
C HIS A 797 9.70 -0.12 18.11
N PHE A 798 10.02 0.83 18.97
CA PHE A 798 10.73 2.07 18.62
C PHE A 798 11.73 2.44 19.72
N THR A 799 12.72 3.26 19.39
CA THR A 799 13.53 3.95 20.40
C THR A 799 13.14 5.44 20.48
N PRO A 800 13.24 6.08 21.65
CA PRO A 800 12.98 7.52 21.79
C PRO A 800 13.72 8.39 20.76
N SER A 801 14.98 8.05 20.46
CA SER A 801 15.81 8.78 19.50
C SER A 801 15.27 8.76 18.07
N GLU A 802 14.62 7.66 17.65
CA GLU A 802 14.10 7.50 16.28
C GLU A 802 12.91 8.40 16.00
N ILE A 803 12.09 8.62 17.03
CA ILE A 803 10.84 9.38 16.93
C ILE A 803 11.01 10.83 17.36
N GLY A 804 12.20 11.19 17.89
CA GLY A 804 12.56 12.54 18.30
C GLY A 804 11.77 13.05 19.52
N VAL A 805 11.51 12.19 20.51
CA VAL A 805 10.71 12.53 21.69
C VAL A 805 11.51 12.31 22.96
N THR A 806 11.47 13.31 23.86
CA THR A 806 12.15 13.27 25.16
C THR A 806 11.59 12.18 26.07
N LEU A 807 12.45 11.59 26.91
CA LEU A 807 12.06 10.55 27.89
C LEU A 807 10.94 11.00 28.84
N GLU A 808 10.99 12.25 29.32
CA GLU A 808 9.95 12.82 30.20
C GLU A 808 8.58 12.79 29.53
N LYS A 809 8.51 13.22 28.27
CA LYS A 809 7.27 13.21 27.50
C LYS A 809 6.73 11.80 27.26
N LEU A 810 7.59 10.83 27.02
CA LEU A 810 7.19 9.44 26.88
C LEU A 810 6.61 8.88 28.19
N LYS A 811 7.23 9.19 29.33
CA LYS A 811 6.71 8.85 30.66
C LYS A 811 5.31 9.44 30.89
N GLU A 812 5.10 10.71 30.55
CA GLU A 812 3.77 11.36 30.60
C GLU A 812 2.72 10.64 29.72
N LEU A 813 3.13 10.09 28.58
CA LEU A 813 2.25 9.39 27.65
C LEU A 813 1.97 7.93 28.08
N GLY A 814 2.60 7.48 29.16
CA GLY A 814 2.41 6.17 29.77
C GLY A 814 3.46 5.12 29.36
N TYR A 815 4.66 5.56 28.95
CA TYR A 815 5.82 4.69 28.67
C TYR A 815 6.83 4.77 29.82
N GLY A 816 6.67 3.88 30.80
CA GLY A 816 7.56 3.81 31.97
C GLY A 816 8.68 2.77 31.86
N PHE A 817 8.48 1.74 31.04
CA PHE A 817 9.35 0.57 30.93
C PHE A 817 9.65 0.24 29.46
N ASP A 818 10.82 -0.32 29.20
CA ASP A 818 11.21 -0.87 27.92
C ASP A 818 10.57 -2.24 27.64
N ALA A 819 10.82 -2.81 26.45
CA ALA A 819 10.25 -4.08 26.02
C ALA A 819 10.74 -5.31 26.83
N GLU A 820 11.82 -5.15 27.63
CA GLU A 820 12.32 -6.16 28.55
C GLU A 820 11.80 -5.97 29.98
N GLY A 821 11.03 -4.91 30.23
CA GLY A 821 10.48 -4.56 31.54
C GLY A 821 11.43 -3.75 32.42
N LYS A 822 12.52 -3.21 31.88
CA LYS A 822 13.43 -2.32 32.62
C LYS A 822 12.91 -0.87 32.59
N PRO A 823 13.16 -0.05 33.62
CA PRO A 823 12.76 1.35 33.63
C PRO A 823 13.34 2.15 32.46
N LEU A 824 12.57 3.12 31.93
CA LEU A 824 13.01 4.01 30.86
C LEU A 824 13.97 5.09 31.39
N GLU A 825 15.24 4.98 31.02
CA GLU A 825 16.33 5.86 31.46
C GLU A 825 17.22 6.37 30.31
N ARG A 826 17.24 5.67 29.16
CA ARG A 826 18.08 5.99 28.00
C ARG A 826 17.27 6.13 26.72
N GLU A 827 17.79 6.93 25.77
CA GLU A 827 17.14 7.21 24.49
C GLU A 827 17.26 6.09 23.45
N ASP A 828 18.11 5.09 23.70
CA ASP A 828 18.33 3.93 22.83
C ASP A 828 17.64 2.65 23.32
N GLN A 829 16.91 2.72 24.44
CA GLN A 829 16.07 1.63 24.90
C GLN A 829 14.91 1.38 23.94
N ILE A 830 14.65 0.10 23.66
CA ILE A 830 13.59 -0.34 22.76
C ILE A 830 12.26 -0.43 23.54
N LEU A 831 11.29 0.37 23.14
CA LEU A 831 9.94 0.44 23.73
C LEU A 831 8.94 -0.28 22.81
N GLU A 832 7.98 -1.01 23.40
CA GLU A 832 6.86 -1.59 22.66
C GLU A 832 5.78 -0.54 22.37
N LEU A 833 5.41 -0.36 21.10
CA LEU A 833 4.46 0.64 20.64
C LEU A 833 3.02 0.27 21.06
N LYS A 834 2.32 1.17 21.76
CA LYS A 834 0.91 0.99 22.11
C LYS A 834 0.03 1.03 20.86
N VAL A 835 -1.07 0.28 20.90
CA VAL A 835 -1.87 -0.09 19.71
C VAL A 835 -2.41 1.06 18.86
N GLN A 836 -2.70 2.23 19.44
CA GLN A 836 -3.24 3.40 18.71
C GLN A 836 -2.27 4.59 18.69
N ASP A 837 -1.04 4.39 19.14
CA ASP A 837 0.02 5.40 19.04
C ASP A 837 0.66 5.33 17.65
N ILE A 838 0.85 6.48 17.03
CA ILE A 838 1.37 6.60 15.67
C ILE A 838 2.53 7.59 15.59
N VAL A 839 3.48 7.32 14.71
CA VAL A 839 4.60 8.21 14.39
C VAL A 839 4.40 8.73 12.97
N ILE A 840 4.19 10.05 12.86
CA ILE A 840 3.83 10.70 11.59
C ILE A 840 5.04 11.39 10.97
N PRO A 841 5.08 11.59 9.64
CA PRO A 841 6.20 12.29 9.02
C PRO A 841 6.20 13.77 9.38
N TRP A 842 7.38 14.40 9.43
CA TRP A 842 7.53 15.85 9.69
C TRP A 842 6.67 16.71 8.76
N ASP A 843 6.53 16.33 7.47
CA ASP A 843 5.65 17.04 6.52
C ASP A 843 4.19 17.04 6.96
N CYS A 844 3.72 15.93 7.56
CA CYS A 844 2.37 15.81 8.10
C CYS A 844 2.24 16.71 9.32
N ALA A 845 3.19 16.66 10.26
CA ALA A 845 3.20 17.48 11.46
C ALA A 845 3.13 18.97 11.14
N HIS A 846 3.91 19.46 10.16
CA HIS A 846 3.88 20.85 9.72
C HIS A 846 2.54 21.25 9.10
N TYR A 847 1.89 20.34 8.38
CA TYR A 847 0.57 20.58 7.82
C TYR A 847 -0.54 20.56 8.89
N LEU A 848 -0.47 19.62 9.84
CA LEU A 848 -1.39 19.54 10.97
C LEU A 848 -1.22 20.70 11.94
N LEU A 849 -0.02 21.25 12.10
CA LEU A 849 0.22 22.48 12.86
C LEU A 849 -0.59 23.65 12.26
N LYS A 850 -0.53 23.82 10.94
CA LYS A 850 -1.37 24.83 10.24
C LYS A 850 -2.86 24.53 10.40
N ALA A 851 -3.27 23.27 10.35
CA ALA A 851 -4.65 22.88 10.59
C ALA A 851 -5.09 23.17 12.04
N SER A 852 -4.23 22.97 13.04
CA SER A 852 -4.51 23.27 14.44
C SER A 852 -4.70 24.77 14.68
N ALA A 853 -3.83 25.61 14.09
CA ALA A 853 -3.97 27.07 14.13
C ALA A 853 -5.23 27.56 13.42
N PHE A 854 -5.59 26.92 12.29
CA PHE A 854 -6.86 27.14 11.61
C PHE A 854 -8.06 26.83 12.52
N ILE A 855 -8.04 25.69 13.22
CA ILE A 855 -9.12 25.30 14.13
C ILE A 855 -9.20 26.28 15.30
N ASP A 856 -8.08 26.68 15.91
CA ASP A 856 -8.07 27.62 17.02
C ASP A 856 -8.62 29.00 16.62
N ASP A 857 -8.20 29.54 15.48
CA ASP A 857 -8.77 30.80 14.97
C ASP A 857 -10.25 30.63 14.58
N LEU A 858 -10.67 29.45 14.12
CA LEU A 858 -12.06 29.16 13.82
C LEU A 858 -12.91 29.11 15.11
N LEU A 859 -12.43 28.45 16.16
CA LEU A 859 -13.07 28.41 17.48
C LEU A 859 -13.22 29.83 18.05
N GLU A 860 -12.14 30.61 18.08
CA GLU A 860 -12.12 31.94 18.68
C GLU A 860 -12.90 32.97 17.85
N ARG A 861 -12.64 33.07 16.55
CA ARG A 861 -13.14 34.17 15.71
C ARG A 861 -14.49 33.90 15.08
N PHE A 862 -14.82 32.64 14.79
CA PHE A 862 -16.09 32.28 14.14
C PHE A 862 -17.13 31.77 15.13
N TYR A 863 -16.75 30.86 16.04
CA TYR A 863 -17.68 30.31 17.04
C TYR A 863 -17.71 31.07 18.37
N GLY A 864 -16.73 31.95 18.62
CA GLY A 864 -16.64 32.72 19.86
C GLY A 864 -16.39 31.87 21.11
N ILE A 865 -15.55 30.82 20.97
CA ILE A 865 -15.18 29.90 22.05
C ILE A 865 -13.65 29.80 22.19
N PRO A 866 -13.12 29.38 23.35
CA PRO A 866 -11.68 29.34 23.57
C PRO A 866 -10.94 28.43 22.59
N ARG A 867 -9.68 28.79 22.30
CA ARG A 867 -8.74 27.98 21.52
C ARG A 867 -8.50 26.63 22.19
N PHE A 868 -8.29 25.58 21.40
CA PHE A 868 -8.15 24.21 21.89
C PHE A 868 -6.71 23.72 21.87
N TYR A 869 -6.01 23.84 20.74
CA TYR A 869 -4.67 23.26 20.56
C TYR A 869 -3.59 24.17 21.16
N ASN A 870 -3.62 25.46 20.83
CA ASN A 870 -2.59 26.44 21.17
C ASN A 870 -1.17 26.02 20.75
N ALA A 871 -1.06 25.18 19.71
CA ALA A 871 0.20 24.65 19.21
C ALA A 871 0.97 25.72 18.44
N LYS A 872 2.25 25.90 18.78
CA LYS A 872 3.18 26.81 18.10
C LYS A 872 4.22 26.03 17.31
N ASP A 873 4.65 24.89 17.86
CA ASP A 873 5.64 24.01 17.27
C ASP A 873 5.04 22.63 16.99
N PRO A 874 5.58 21.86 16.02
CA PRO A 874 5.10 20.52 15.74
C PRO A 874 5.12 19.59 16.97
N MET A 875 6.07 19.78 17.89
CA MET A 875 6.17 19.02 19.13
C MET A 875 4.94 19.17 20.04
N ASP A 876 4.24 20.31 19.97
CA ASP A 876 3.01 20.53 20.74
C ASP A 876 1.87 19.60 20.30
N LEU A 877 1.97 18.99 19.10
CA LEU A 877 0.99 18.02 18.61
C LEU A 877 1.12 16.65 19.29
N ILE A 878 2.22 16.37 19.99
CA ILE A 878 2.43 15.10 20.69
C ILE A 878 1.34 14.91 21.75
N GLY A 879 0.68 13.76 21.71
CA GLY A 879 -0.41 13.40 22.60
C GLY A 879 -1.80 13.89 22.18
N HIS A 880 -1.90 14.70 21.12
CA HIS A 880 -3.19 15.04 20.50
C HIS A 880 -3.72 13.89 19.63
N LEU A 881 -5.06 13.84 19.49
CA LEU A 881 -5.74 12.81 18.73
C LEU A 881 -5.91 13.20 17.26
N VAL A 882 -5.61 12.25 16.40
CA VAL A 882 -5.88 12.28 14.97
C VAL A 882 -6.81 11.13 14.60
N LEU A 883 -7.44 11.25 13.43
CA LEU A 883 -8.24 10.20 12.84
C LEU A 883 -7.52 9.70 11.58
N GLY A 884 -7.26 8.39 11.53
CA GLY A 884 -6.84 7.70 10.33
C GLY A 884 -8.07 7.21 9.57
N LEU A 885 -8.16 7.53 8.28
CA LEU A 885 -9.24 7.09 7.42
C LEU A 885 -8.68 6.56 6.10
N ALA A 886 -9.00 5.30 5.83
CA ALA A 886 -8.62 4.61 4.61
C ALA A 886 -9.53 5.02 3.43
N PRO A 887 -8.99 5.07 2.20
CA PRO A 887 -9.83 5.17 1.00
C PRO A 887 -10.88 4.06 0.98
N HIS A 888 -12.05 4.34 0.39
CA HIS A 888 -13.18 3.43 0.23
C HIS A 888 -13.84 2.92 1.52
N THR A 889 -13.45 3.44 2.68
CA THR A 889 -14.06 3.14 3.99
C THR A 889 -14.89 4.33 4.49
N SER A 890 -15.70 4.09 5.52
CA SER A 890 -16.51 5.13 6.19
C SER A 890 -16.32 5.21 7.70
N VAL A 891 -15.36 4.44 8.23
CA VAL A 891 -15.03 4.38 9.66
C VAL A 891 -13.62 4.90 9.83
N ALA A 892 -13.48 6.01 10.55
CA ALA A 892 -12.18 6.54 10.93
C ALA A 892 -11.72 5.92 12.26
N VAL A 893 -10.43 5.62 12.38
CA VAL A 893 -9.87 5.02 13.60
C VAL A 893 -9.06 6.07 14.34
N VAL A 894 -9.30 6.23 15.63
CA VAL A 894 -8.56 7.16 16.48
C VAL A 894 -7.10 6.72 16.57
N GLY A 895 -6.18 7.68 16.44
CA GLY A 895 -4.77 7.53 16.74
C GLY A 895 -4.28 8.69 17.60
N ARG A 896 -3.22 8.47 18.37
CA ARG A 896 -2.55 9.51 19.15
C ARG A 896 -1.16 9.74 18.57
N VAL A 897 -0.81 11.00 18.31
CA VAL A 897 0.53 11.34 17.80
C VAL A 897 1.55 11.09 18.90
N LEU A 898 2.44 10.13 18.68
CA LEU A 898 3.50 9.79 19.62
C LEU A 898 4.78 10.58 19.35
N GLY A 899 5.17 10.69 18.08
CA GLY A 899 6.39 11.37 17.65
C GLY A 899 6.46 11.53 16.13
N PHE A 900 7.66 11.84 15.63
CA PHE A 900 7.87 12.22 14.23
C PHE A 900 8.96 11.42 13.54
N THR A 901 8.83 11.21 12.24
CA THR A 901 9.84 10.55 11.41
C THR A 901 10.25 11.39 10.21
N LYS A 902 11.49 11.23 9.75
CA LYS A 902 11.99 11.84 8.50
C LYS A 902 11.54 11.05 7.26
N ALA A 903 11.22 9.77 7.40
CA ALA A 903 10.71 8.94 6.32
C ALA A 903 9.32 9.42 5.89
N LYS A 904 8.94 9.22 4.63
CA LYS A 904 7.64 9.67 4.09
C LYS A 904 6.52 8.64 4.32
N VAL A 905 6.49 8.04 5.51
CA VAL A 905 5.55 6.99 5.92
C VAL A 905 4.95 7.32 7.28
N CYS A 906 3.80 6.73 7.59
CA CYS A 906 3.22 6.70 8.93
C CYS A 906 3.53 5.35 9.56
N PHE A 907 4.41 5.35 10.54
CA PHE A 907 4.66 4.16 11.36
C PHE A 907 3.55 4.01 12.38
N ALA A 908 2.92 2.85 12.44
CA ALA A 908 1.90 2.55 13.43
C ALA A 908 1.86 1.05 13.72
N HIS A 909 1.24 0.70 14.85
CA HIS A 909 1.01 -0.69 15.20
C HIS A 909 0.21 -1.41 14.09
N PRO A 910 0.56 -2.66 13.72
CA PRO A 910 -0.16 -3.41 12.68
C PRO A 910 -1.68 -3.46 12.87
N TYR A 911 -2.17 -3.57 14.11
CA TYR A 911 -3.61 -3.46 14.41
C TYR A 911 -4.25 -2.15 13.97
N TRP A 912 -3.54 -1.02 14.08
CA TRP A 912 -4.08 0.28 13.67
C TRP A 912 -4.25 0.35 12.16
N HIS A 913 -3.31 -0.19 11.38
CA HIS A 913 -3.43 -0.32 9.93
C HIS A 913 -4.56 -1.28 9.53
N ALA A 914 -4.57 -2.48 10.10
CA ALA A 914 -5.57 -3.50 9.79
C ALA A 914 -7.00 -3.08 10.21
N ALA A 915 -7.17 -2.29 11.30
CA ALA A 915 -8.48 -1.78 11.73
C ALA A 915 -9.14 -0.85 10.69
N LYS A 916 -8.32 -0.26 9.81
CA LYS A 916 -8.78 0.54 8.67
C LYS A 916 -8.93 -0.29 7.39
N ARG A 917 -8.82 -1.63 7.48
CA ARG A 917 -8.78 -2.61 6.39
C ARG A 917 -7.69 -2.31 5.36
N ARG A 918 -6.48 -2.11 5.89
CA ARG A 918 -5.28 -1.79 5.13
C ARG A 918 -4.11 -2.66 5.54
N ASP A 919 -3.33 -3.01 4.52
CA ASP A 919 -2.02 -3.63 4.67
C ASP A 919 -0.93 -2.60 4.41
N CYS A 920 0.33 -2.99 4.56
CA CYS A 920 1.49 -2.19 4.21
C CYS A 920 2.07 -2.65 2.85
N ASP A 921 1.20 -2.82 1.86
CA ASP A 921 1.55 -3.24 0.50
C ASP A 921 1.76 -2.05 -0.46
N GLY A 922 1.88 -0.82 0.06
CA GLY A 922 1.89 0.42 -0.71
C GLY A 922 0.57 1.19 -0.67
N ASP A 923 -0.36 0.75 0.19
CA ASP A 923 -1.56 1.47 0.54
C ASP A 923 -1.29 2.77 1.31
N GLU A 924 -2.23 3.71 1.18
CA GLU A 924 -2.12 5.07 1.68
C GLU A 924 -3.37 5.42 2.49
N ASP A 925 -3.17 6.04 3.65
CA ASP A 925 -4.24 6.52 4.51
C ASP A 925 -4.25 8.03 4.60
N SER A 926 -5.43 8.57 4.93
CA SER A 926 -5.59 9.98 5.24
C SER A 926 -5.58 10.21 6.74
N ILE A 927 -4.77 11.16 7.20
CA ILE A 927 -4.70 11.62 8.58
C ILE A 927 -5.34 13.01 8.66
N MET A 928 -6.20 13.20 9.66
CA MET A 928 -6.81 14.50 9.99
C MET A 928 -6.87 14.70 11.51
N LEU A 929 -6.89 15.94 11.97
CA LEU A 929 -7.08 16.23 13.41
C LEU A 929 -8.50 15.82 13.83
N ALA A 930 -8.63 15.20 15.01
CA ALA A 930 -9.94 14.72 15.47
C ALA A 930 -10.97 15.85 15.57
N LEU A 931 -10.59 17.01 16.10
CA LEU A 931 -11.48 18.16 16.21
C LEU A 931 -11.90 18.71 14.84
N ASP A 932 -11.04 18.64 13.81
CA ASP A 932 -11.40 19.08 12.45
C ASP A 932 -12.56 18.24 11.90
N ALA A 933 -12.49 16.91 12.07
CA ALA A 933 -13.55 16.03 11.64
C ALA A 933 -14.87 16.34 12.36
N PHE A 934 -14.89 16.41 13.68
CA PHE A 934 -16.14 16.71 14.42
C PHE A 934 -16.69 18.11 14.16
N LEU A 935 -15.84 19.08 13.84
CA LEU A 935 -16.23 20.48 13.67
C LEU A 935 -16.58 20.85 12.23
N ASN A 936 -15.90 20.29 11.23
CA ASN A 936 -16.02 20.72 9.83
C ASN A 936 -16.65 19.70 8.89
N PHE A 937 -16.72 18.43 9.27
CA PHE A 937 -17.44 17.42 8.48
C PHE A 937 -18.95 17.68 8.45
N SER A 938 -19.60 17.50 7.30
CA SER A 938 -21.06 17.41 7.23
C SER A 938 -21.52 16.46 6.13
N GLU A 939 -22.53 15.63 6.42
CA GLU A 939 -23.17 14.77 5.42
C GLU A 939 -23.85 15.61 4.32
N GLU A 940 -24.29 16.83 4.65
CA GLU A 940 -24.90 17.78 3.71
C GLU A 940 -23.88 18.30 2.67
N TYR A 941 -22.58 18.08 2.87
CA TYR A 941 -21.52 18.42 1.90
C TYR A 941 -21.20 17.28 0.93
N LEU A 942 -21.57 16.04 1.27
CA LEU A 942 -21.20 14.87 0.49
C LEU A 942 -21.87 14.88 -0.90
N PRO A 943 -21.16 14.45 -1.96
CA PRO A 943 -21.74 14.33 -3.29
C PRO A 943 -22.97 13.41 -3.31
N ALA A 944 -24.03 13.82 -4.00
CA ALA A 944 -25.26 13.02 -4.11
C ALA A 944 -25.12 11.78 -5.02
N GLN A 945 -24.03 11.69 -5.80
CA GLN A 945 -23.78 10.57 -6.72
C GLN A 945 -23.35 9.30 -5.96
N VAL A 946 -23.65 8.14 -6.55
CA VAL A 946 -23.21 6.83 -6.03
C VAL A 946 -21.67 6.80 -5.91
N GLY A 947 -21.16 6.41 -4.74
CA GLY A 947 -19.74 6.51 -4.40
C GLY A 947 -19.36 7.81 -3.66
N GLY A 948 -20.29 8.76 -3.50
CA GLY A 948 -20.06 10.02 -2.79
C GLY A 948 -19.83 9.89 -1.28
N LEU A 949 -20.25 8.78 -0.65
CA LEU A 949 -20.03 8.50 0.77
C LEU A 949 -18.68 7.82 1.04
N MET A 950 -17.97 7.36 0.00
CA MET A 950 -16.63 6.82 0.16
C MET A 950 -15.69 7.87 0.73
N ASP A 951 -14.78 7.41 1.59
CA ASP A 951 -13.78 8.24 2.24
C ASP A 951 -14.41 9.28 3.18
N ALA A 952 -15.64 9.13 3.66
CA ALA A 952 -16.26 10.06 4.62
C ALA A 952 -16.19 9.49 6.05
N PRO A 953 -15.77 10.26 7.06
CA PRO A 953 -15.73 9.81 8.46
C PRO A 953 -17.15 9.79 9.07
N LEU A 954 -18.04 8.93 8.58
CA LEU A 954 -19.40 8.77 9.10
C LEU A 954 -19.39 8.24 10.53
N LEU A 955 -18.47 7.32 10.79
CA LEU A 955 -18.27 6.67 12.07
C LEU A 955 -16.82 6.85 12.53
N VAL A 956 -16.62 6.85 13.84
CA VAL A 956 -15.30 6.94 14.49
C VAL A 956 -15.18 5.83 15.51
N SER A 957 -14.16 4.98 15.34
CA SER A 957 -13.81 3.92 16.28
C SER A 957 -12.81 4.46 17.32
N PRO A 958 -13.20 4.57 18.61
CA PRO A 958 -12.35 5.10 19.67
C PRO A 958 -11.30 4.07 20.11
N THR A 959 -11.63 2.79 20.09
CA THR A 959 -10.82 1.68 20.60
C THR A 959 -10.73 0.56 19.57
N ILE A 960 -9.57 -0.08 19.47
CA ILE A 960 -9.37 -1.22 18.56
C ILE A 960 -9.56 -2.52 19.33
N ASN A 961 -10.53 -3.34 18.90
CA ASN A 961 -10.70 -4.73 19.35
C ASN A 961 -10.03 -5.68 18.34
N PRO A 962 -8.88 -6.31 18.65
CA PRO A 962 -8.15 -7.18 17.72
C PRO A 962 -8.97 -8.33 17.12
N LYS A 963 -10.02 -8.79 17.80
CA LYS A 963 -10.92 -9.84 17.29
C LYS A 963 -11.77 -9.39 16.09
N GLU A 964 -12.04 -8.09 16.01
CA GLU A 964 -12.90 -7.49 14.98
C GLU A 964 -12.10 -6.83 13.84
N VAL A 965 -10.78 -6.90 13.92
CA VAL A 965 -9.89 -6.38 12.89
C VAL A 965 -9.77 -7.40 11.75
N ASP A 966 -9.40 -6.93 10.55
CA ASP A 966 -9.25 -7.75 9.36
C ASP A 966 -8.46 -9.04 9.64
N SER A 967 -9.00 -10.18 9.18
CA SER A 967 -8.43 -11.52 9.40
C SER A 967 -6.97 -11.66 9.01
N ALA A 968 -6.45 -10.84 8.09
CA ALA A 968 -5.05 -10.86 7.69
C ALA A 968 -4.12 -10.71 8.91
N ILE A 969 -4.45 -9.82 9.85
CA ILE A 969 -3.55 -9.57 10.99
C ILE A 969 -3.39 -10.77 11.92
N GLN A 970 -4.31 -11.73 11.89
CA GLN A 970 -4.28 -12.91 12.76
C GLN A 970 -3.14 -13.85 12.39
N ASP A 971 -2.72 -13.85 11.12
CA ASP A 971 -1.63 -14.66 10.58
C ASP A 971 -0.24 -14.06 10.87
N LEU A 972 -0.17 -12.87 11.48
CA LEU A 972 1.11 -12.19 11.74
C LEU A 972 1.91 -12.91 12.82
N ASP A 973 3.16 -13.26 12.51
CA ASP A 973 4.07 -13.92 13.44
C ASP A 973 4.69 -12.94 14.43
N ILE A 974 4.74 -13.35 15.70
CA ILE A 974 5.23 -12.55 16.85
C ILE A 974 6.30 -13.28 17.67
N SER A 975 6.88 -14.35 17.11
CA SER A 975 7.99 -15.09 17.72
C SER A 975 9.28 -14.28 17.76
N ARG A 976 10.10 -14.46 18.80
CA ARG A 976 11.47 -13.91 18.89
C ARG A 976 12.50 -14.66 18.04
N ALA A 977 12.23 -15.92 17.71
CA ALA A 977 13.04 -16.74 16.80
C ALA A 977 12.16 -17.81 16.17
N TYR A 978 12.52 -18.28 14.97
CA TYR A 978 11.87 -19.43 14.35
C TYR A 978 12.53 -20.73 14.81
N PRO A 979 11.72 -21.79 15.07
CA PRO A 979 12.25 -23.05 15.59
C PRO A 979 13.08 -23.80 14.53
N PRO A 980 14.01 -24.70 14.91
CA PRO A 980 14.83 -25.45 13.96
C PRO A 980 14.02 -26.20 12.89
N ILE A 981 12.89 -26.81 13.31
CA ILE A 981 12.01 -27.56 12.41
C ILE A 981 11.43 -26.71 11.27
N PHE A 982 11.26 -25.40 11.48
CA PHE A 982 10.79 -24.49 10.43
C PHE A 982 11.75 -24.48 9.24
N TYR A 983 13.06 -24.36 9.49
CA TYR A 983 14.07 -24.33 8.45
C TYR A 983 14.14 -25.66 7.68
N GLU A 984 14.04 -26.80 8.38
CA GLU A 984 14.00 -28.13 7.75
C GLU A 984 12.78 -28.30 6.84
N ARG A 985 11.58 -27.95 7.32
CA ARG A 985 10.34 -28.08 6.56
C ARG A 985 10.25 -27.08 5.40
N SER A 986 10.86 -25.90 5.53
CA SER A 986 10.96 -24.93 4.44
C SER A 986 11.69 -25.51 3.22
N ARG A 987 12.77 -26.29 3.45
CA ARG A 987 13.53 -26.96 2.38
C ARG A 987 12.69 -27.99 1.63
N MET A 988 11.72 -28.59 2.31
CA MET A 988 10.76 -29.54 1.74
C MET A 988 9.56 -28.86 1.06
N ARG A 989 9.53 -27.52 1.00
CA ARG A 989 8.42 -26.72 0.46
C ARG A 989 7.07 -27.03 1.09
N GLU A 990 7.07 -27.24 2.41
CA GLU A 990 5.84 -27.59 3.13
C GLU A 990 4.81 -26.46 3.11
N ASP A 991 3.53 -26.84 3.19
CA ASP A 991 2.42 -25.88 3.31
C ASP A 991 2.54 -25.13 4.65
N PRO A 992 2.59 -23.78 4.66
CA PRO A 992 2.76 -22.99 5.87
C PRO A 992 1.70 -23.29 6.95
N LYS A 993 0.50 -23.74 6.58
CA LYS A 993 -0.55 -24.07 7.55
C LYS A 993 -0.18 -25.19 8.51
N LYS A 994 0.68 -26.12 8.08
CA LYS A 994 1.16 -27.20 8.96
C LYS A 994 2.17 -26.73 9.99
N LEU A 995 2.78 -25.57 9.76
CA LEU A 995 3.77 -24.95 10.64
C LEU A 995 3.18 -23.80 11.47
N ALA A 996 1.93 -23.42 11.22
CA ALA A 996 1.24 -22.36 11.95
C ALA A 996 1.24 -22.62 13.46
N ASP A 997 1.09 -23.87 13.90
CA ASP A 997 1.11 -24.24 15.32
C ASP A 997 2.51 -24.16 15.95
N CYS A 998 3.59 -24.18 15.14
CA CYS A 998 4.98 -24.13 15.60
C CYS A 998 5.50 -22.69 15.77
N ILE A 999 4.78 -21.70 15.23
CA ILE A 999 5.16 -20.29 15.26
C ILE A 999 4.09 -19.55 16.05
N GLU A 1000 4.49 -18.63 16.93
CA GLU A 1000 3.51 -17.86 17.68
C GLU A 1000 2.88 -16.81 16.76
N LEU A 1001 1.56 -16.92 16.55
CA LEU A 1001 0.76 -16.02 15.74
C LEU A 1001 -0.14 -15.16 16.63
N ILE A 1002 -0.57 -14.00 16.12
CA ILE A 1002 -1.58 -13.16 16.78
C ILE A 1002 -2.87 -13.95 17.07
N ALA A 1003 -3.29 -14.82 16.16
CA ALA A 1003 -4.45 -15.70 16.34
C ALA A 1003 -4.43 -16.44 17.69
N HIS A 1004 -3.26 -16.88 18.16
CA HIS A 1004 -3.10 -17.65 19.41
C HIS A 1004 -3.29 -16.80 20.67
N ARG A 1005 -3.22 -15.46 20.54
CA ARG A 1005 -3.37 -14.51 21.64
C ARG A 1005 -4.75 -13.85 21.69
N LEU A 1006 -5.57 -13.97 20.65
CA LEU A 1006 -6.89 -13.35 20.59
C LEU A 1006 -7.76 -13.77 21.80
N GLY A 1007 -8.34 -12.78 22.49
CA GLY A 1007 -9.14 -13.00 23.70
C GLY A 1007 -8.35 -13.21 25.00
N LYS A 1008 -7.02 -13.31 24.95
CA LYS A 1008 -6.15 -13.33 26.13
C LYS A 1008 -5.69 -11.90 26.49
N GLU A 1009 -5.07 -11.75 27.66
CA GLU A 1009 -4.53 -10.45 28.10
C GLU A 1009 -3.33 -10.01 27.26
N SER A 1010 -2.54 -10.96 26.75
CA SER A 1010 -1.35 -10.75 25.93
C SER A 1010 -1.64 -10.32 24.49
N GLN A 1011 -2.90 -10.08 24.11
CA GLN A 1011 -3.25 -9.63 22.76
C GLN A 1011 -2.82 -8.18 22.46
N PHE A 1012 -2.53 -7.37 23.49
CA PHE A 1012 -2.20 -5.95 23.34
C PHE A 1012 -0.71 -5.63 23.54
N GLY A 1013 0.13 -6.63 23.81
CA GLY A 1013 1.56 -6.44 24.05
C GLY A 1013 2.36 -7.74 24.20
N GLY A 1014 3.65 -7.61 24.48
CA GLY A 1014 4.62 -8.71 24.53
C GLY A 1014 4.96 -9.28 23.16
N PHE A 1015 4.95 -8.45 22.11
CA PHE A 1015 5.21 -8.90 20.74
C PHE A 1015 6.71 -9.11 20.54
N GLY A 1016 7.09 -10.25 19.97
CA GLY A 1016 8.47 -10.50 19.54
C GLY A 1016 8.68 -10.15 18.07
N TYR A 1017 9.96 -10.12 17.69
CA TYR A 1017 10.44 -10.06 16.32
C TYR A 1017 11.78 -10.81 16.26
N THR A 1018 12.17 -11.29 15.07
CA THR A 1018 13.36 -12.13 14.90
C THR A 1018 14.61 -11.36 14.50
N HIS A 1019 14.47 -10.17 13.90
CA HIS A 1019 15.57 -9.36 13.40
C HIS A 1019 15.61 -7.97 14.04
N GLU A 1020 16.79 -7.60 14.52
CA GLU A 1020 17.03 -6.26 15.05
C GLU A 1020 17.20 -5.23 13.95
N THR A 1021 16.99 -3.96 14.30
CA THR A 1021 17.28 -2.84 13.39
C THR A 1021 17.87 -1.71 14.21
N SER A 1022 19.04 -1.21 13.85
CA SER A 1022 19.68 -0.11 14.59
C SER A 1022 18.84 1.16 14.55
N CYS A 1023 18.32 1.50 13.36
CA CYS A 1023 17.48 2.66 13.13
C CYS A 1023 16.49 2.39 12.01
N VAL A 1024 15.18 2.50 12.29
CA VAL A 1024 14.11 2.25 11.30
C VAL A 1024 14.09 3.27 10.15
N THR A 1025 14.81 4.38 10.29
CA THR A 1025 14.97 5.42 9.26
C THR A 1025 16.33 5.40 8.55
N LEU A 1026 17.13 4.33 8.71
CA LEU A 1026 18.45 4.22 8.08
C LEU A 1026 18.32 3.94 6.57
N GLY A 1027 19.24 4.45 5.77
CA GLY A 1027 19.21 4.31 4.30
C GLY A 1027 18.54 5.48 3.61
N ASN A 1028 17.74 5.20 2.57
CA ASN A 1028 17.14 6.24 1.74
C ASN A 1028 15.72 6.62 2.20
N LEU A 1029 15.48 7.92 2.40
CA LEU A 1029 14.22 8.47 2.92
C LEU A 1029 13.26 8.92 1.81
N GLN A 1030 13.76 9.18 0.61
CA GLN A 1030 12.98 9.65 -0.53
C GLN A 1030 13.49 9.05 -1.83
N SER A 1031 12.59 8.54 -2.66
CA SER A 1031 12.99 7.90 -3.91
C SER A 1031 13.49 8.92 -4.95
N SER A 1032 14.59 8.58 -5.63
CA SER A 1032 15.15 9.36 -6.75
C SER A 1032 14.14 9.53 -7.90
N TYR A 1033 13.15 8.62 -8.00
CA TYR A 1033 12.00 8.74 -8.89
C TYR A 1033 11.24 10.05 -8.75
N LYS A 1034 11.15 10.61 -7.53
CA LYS A 1034 10.48 11.89 -7.29
C LYS A 1034 11.37 13.09 -7.56
N GLU A 1035 12.68 12.92 -7.46
CA GLU A 1035 13.67 13.97 -7.71
C GLU A 1035 13.83 14.23 -9.21
N ALA A 1036 13.81 13.16 -10.02
CA ALA A 1036 13.85 13.25 -11.47
C ALA A 1036 12.61 14.01 -12.00
N LYS A 1037 12.86 15.09 -12.76
CA LYS A 1037 11.83 16.02 -13.22
C LYS A 1037 11.18 15.56 -14.52
N SER A 1038 11.95 14.95 -15.42
CA SER A 1038 11.50 14.53 -16.74
C SER A 1038 11.29 13.02 -16.82
N MET A 1039 10.49 12.58 -17.80
CA MET A 1039 10.30 11.15 -18.03
C MET A 1039 11.55 10.50 -18.64
N GLU A 1040 12.24 11.22 -19.53
CA GLU A 1040 13.46 10.75 -20.20
C GLU A 1040 14.58 10.49 -19.18
N GLU A 1041 14.75 11.40 -18.22
CA GLU A 1041 15.68 11.26 -17.10
C GLU A 1041 15.35 10.00 -16.29
N LYS A 1042 14.08 9.78 -15.95
CA LYS A 1042 13.63 8.58 -15.23
C LYS A 1042 13.93 7.28 -15.98
N ILE A 1043 13.76 7.28 -17.30
CA ILE A 1043 14.04 6.11 -18.14
C ILE A 1043 15.54 5.88 -18.25
N SER A 1044 16.33 6.95 -18.42
CA SER A 1044 17.79 6.86 -18.47
C SER A 1044 18.36 6.30 -17.15
N LEU A 1045 17.90 6.80 -16.00
CA LEU A 1045 18.28 6.27 -14.69
C LEU A 1045 17.85 4.80 -14.51
N GLN A 1046 16.63 4.46 -14.94
CA GLN A 1046 16.13 3.08 -14.90
C GLN A 1046 17.02 2.12 -15.71
N LEU A 1047 17.43 2.53 -16.93
CA LEU A 1047 18.25 1.69 -17.81
C LEU A 1047 19.70 1.61 -17.34
N SER A 1048 20.26 2.72 -16.85
CA SER A 1048 21.59 2.72 -16.24
C SER A 1048 21.66 1.77 -15.06
N LEU A 1049 20.61 1.71 -14.24
CA LEU A 1049 20.53 0.76 -13.15
C LEU A 1049 20.42 -0.70 -13.65
N ALA A 1050 19.60 -0.95 -14.68
CA ALA A 1050 19.47 -2.28 -15.27
C ALA A 1050 20.78 -2.81 -15.85
N GLU A 1051 21.63 -1.93 -16.42
CA GLU A 1051 22.96 -2.29 -16.94
C GLU A 1051 23.96 -2.65 -15.83
N LYS A 1052 23.80 -2.11 -14.61
CA LYS A 1052 24.67 -2.39 -13.46
C LYS A 1052 24.30 -3.68 -12.73
N ILE A 1053 23.02 -4.06 -12.72
CA ILE A 1053 22.56 -5.20 -11.90
C ILE A 1053 22.72 -6.51 -12.68
N ARG A 1054 23.53 -7.45 -12.15
CA ARG A 1054 23.76 -8.76 -12.77
C ARG A 1054 22.47 -9.60 -12.91
N ALA A 1055 21.51 -9.38 -12.01
CA ALA A 1055 20.23 -10.08 -11.96
C ALA A 1055 19.18 -9.55 -12.95
N VAL A 1056 19.49 -8.54 -13.76
CA VAL A 1056 18.57 -7.93 -14.73
C VAL A 1056 19.17 -8.02 -16.13
N ASP A 1057 18.36 -8.46 -17.10
CA ASP A 1057 18.71 -8.33 -18.51
C ASP A 1057 18.14 -7.01 -19.05
N ALA A 1058 19.02 -6.04 -19.29
CA ALA A 1058 18.63 -4.73 -19.83
C ALA A 1058 17.93 -4.85 -21.19
N LYS A 1059 18.32 -5.80 -22.05
CA LYS A 1059 17.71 -6.00 -23.37
C LYS A 1059 16.27 -6.47 -23.24
N GLU A 1060 16.04 -7.47 -22.38
CA GLU A 1060 14.70 -7.98 -22.08
C GLU A 1060 13.81 -6.88 -21.47
N MET A 1061 14.36 -6.09 -20.54
CA MET A 1061 13.64 -4.99 -19.89
C MET A 1061 13.19 -3.92 -20.90
N VAL A 1062 14.05 -3.56 -21.86
CA VAL A 1062 13.73 -2.58 -22.91
C VAL A 1062 12.65 -3.13 -23.85
N GLU A 1063 12.75 -4.40 -24.25
CA GLU A 1063 11.72 -5.06 -25.07
C GLU A 1063 10.34 -5.01 -24.38
N LEU A 1064 10.29 -5.34 -23.09
CA LEU A 1064 9.07 -5.28 -22.28
C LEU A 1064 8.55 -3.84 -22.10
N LEU A 1065 9.44 -2.86 -21.85
CA LEU A 1065 9.05 -1.45 -21.72
C LEU A 1065 8.42 -0.91 -23.02
N LEU A 1066 9.01 -1.24 -24.17
CA LEU A 1066 8.51 -0.78 -25.47
C LEU A 1066 7.15 -1.40 -25.79
N THR A 1067 7.01 -2.71 -25.59
CA THR A 1067 5.79 -3.44 -25.93
C THR A 1067 4.63 -3.18 -24.97
N SER A 1068 4.89 -3.04 -23.67
CA SER A 1068 3.84 -2.87 -22.64
C SER A 1068 3.47 -1.41 -22.35
N HIS A 1069 4.34 -0.44 -22.67
CA HIS A 1069 4.13 0.97 -22.32
C HIS A 1069 4.20 1.91 -23.53
N PHE A 1070 5.32 1.99 -24.26
CA PHE A 1070 5.49 3.03 -25.29
C PHE A 1070 4.65 2.79 -26.54
N ILE A 1071 4.69 1.58 -27.12
CA ILE A 1071 3.93 1.26 -28.33
C ILE A 1071 2.42 1.44 -28.09
N PRO A 1072 1.83 0.94 -26.98
CA PRO A 1072 0.43 1.20 -26.66
C PRO A 1072 0.12 2.69 -26.45
N ASP A 1073 1.00 3.46 -25.79
CA ASP A 1073 0.77 4.89 -25.53
C ASP A 1073 0.85 5.73 -26.80
N ILE A 1074 1.84 5.48 -27.67
CA ILE A 1074 1.97 6.16 -28.97
C ILE A 1074 0.73 5.88 -29.84
N ALA A 1075 0.37 4.61 -30.01
CA ALA A 1075 -0.80 4.23 -30.80
C ALA A 1075 -2.11 4.77 -30.19
N GLY A 1076 -2.25 4.72 -28.87
CA GLY A 1076 -3.40 5.24 -28.15
C GLY A 1076 -3.55 6.75 -28.27
N ASN A 1077 -2.46 7.50 -28.14
CA ASN A 1077 -2.44 8.95 -28.30
C ASN A 1077 -2.72 9.36 -29.75
N LEU A 1078 -2.17 8.66 -30.75
CA LEU A 1078 -2.46 8.89 -32.17
C LEU A 1078 -3.94 8.66 -32.48
N LYS A 1079 -4.51 7.52 -32.05
CA LYS A 1079 -5.95 7.22 -32.19
C LYS A 1079 -6.83 8.25 -31.49
N THR A 1080 -6.44 8.67 -30.28
CA THR A 1080 -7.18 9.67 -29.51
C THR A 1080 -7.10 11.03 -30.18
N PHE A 1081 -5.94 11.42 -30.71
CA PHE A 1081 -5.75 12.66 -31.45
C PHE A 1081 -6.66 12.72 -32.69
N GLY A 1082 -6.74 11.64 -33.46
CA GLY A 1082 -7.61 11.56 -34.63
C GLY A 1082 -9.12 11.57 -34.31
N SER A 1083 -9.51 11.16 -33.09
CA SER A 1083 -10.92 11.06 -32.65
C SER A 1083 -11.32 12.09 -31.58
N GLN A 1084 -10.47 13.09 -31.33
CA GLN A 1084 -10.62 13.98 -30.18
C GLN A 1084 -11.82 14.94 -30.26
N LYS A 1085 -12.15 15.53 -29.11
CA LYS A 1085 -13.15 16.60 -28.98
C LYS A 1085 -12.44 17.94 -28.78
N PHE A 1086 -13.11 19.03 -29.13
CA PHE A 1086 -12.61 20.40 -28.99
C PHE A 1086 -13.32 21.09 -27.83
N ARG A 1087 -12.60 21.86 -27.01
CA ARG A 1087 -13.16 22.49 -25.80
C ARG A 1087 -13.03 24.01 -25.83
N CYS A 1088 -14.11 24.77 -25.56
CA CYS A 1088 -13.99 26.23 -25.35
C CYS A 1088 -13.15 26.49 -24.10
N LYS A 1089 -12.07 27.27 -24.22
CA LYS A 1089 -11.21 27.65 -23.07
C LYS A 1089 -11.97 28.45 -21.99
N LYS A 1090 -13.01 29.19 -22.37
CA LYS A 1090 -13.83 30.00 -21.46
C LYS A 1090 -14.95 29.20 -20.76
N CYS A 1091 -15.86 28.58 -21.52
CA CYS A 1091 -17.04 27.90 -20.97
C CYS A 1091 -16.87 26.38 -20.78
N ASN A 1092 -15.76 25.81 -21.23
CA ASN A 1092 -15.45 24.38 -21.16
C ASN A 1092 -16.43 23.46 -21.91
N GLN A 1093 -17.29 24.01 -22.75
CA GLN A 1093 -18.18 23.23 -23.62
C GLN A 1093 -17.35 22.43 -24.62
N ALA A 1094 -17.66 21.14 -24.74
CA ALA A 1094 -16.98 20.21 -25.63
C ALA A 1094 -17.79 20.04 -26.92
N PHE A 1095 -17.10 20.07 -28.04
CA PHE A 1095 -17.63 19.90 -29.38
C PHE A 1095 -16.95 18.69 -30.02
N ARG A 1096 -17.73 17.78 -30.60
CA ARG A 1096 -17.18 16.61 -31.31
C ARG A 1096 -16.44 17.00 -32.58
N ARG A 1097 -16.82 18.13 -33.19
CA ARG A 1097 -16.20 18.70 -34.39
C ARG A 1097 -15.95 20.18 -34.15
N VAL A 1098 -14.98 20.75 -34.85
CA VAL A 1098 -14.75 22.20 -34.83
C VAL A 1098 -15.97 22.89 -35.46
N PRO A 1099 -16.64 23.83 -34.77
CA PRO A 1099 -17.62 24.69 -35.40
C PRO A 1099 -16.97 25.45 -36.56
N LEU A 1100 -17.63 25.50 -37.72
CA LEU A 1100 -17.08 26.15 -38.93
C LEU A 1100 -16.66 27.61 -38.71
N ARG A 1101 -17.25 28.29 -37.71
CA ARG A 1101 -16.91 29.66 -37.33
C ARG A 1101 -15.54 29.78 -36.62
N GLY A 1102 -14.89 28.68 -36.25
CA GLY A 1102 -13.59 28.66 -35.56
C GLY A 1102 -13.62 29.01 -34.06
N TYR A 1103 -14.69 29.64 -33.58
CA TYR A 1103 -14.92 29.95 -32.17
C TYR A 1103 -16.14 29.21 -31.60
N CYS A 1104 -16.22 29.14 -30.29
CA CYS A 1104 -17.35 28.51 -29.62
C CYS A 1104 -18.65 29.31 -29.84
N PRO A 1105 -19.75 28.65 -30.27
CA PRO A 1105 -21.03 29.32 -30.55
C PRO A 1105 -21.72 29.93 -29.32
N LYS A 1106 -21.34 29.53 -28.10
CA LYS A 1106 -21.96 30.02 -26.85
C LYS A 1106 -21.17 31.14 -26.19
N CYS A 1107 -19.84 30.98 -26.13
CA CYS A 1107 -18.94 31.84 -25.35
C CYS A 1107 -18.10 32.79 -26.24
N HIS A 1108 -18.14 32.65 -27.57
CA HIS A 1108 -17.21 33.26 -28.54
C HIS A 1108 -15.72 33.13 -28.14
N GLY A 1109 -15.41 32.10 -27.36
CA GLY A 1109 -14.07 31.82 -26.87
C GLY A 1109 -13.36 30.81 -27.76
N ASP A 1110 -12.03 30.86 -27.70
CA ASP A 1110 -11.17 29.97 -28.46
C ASP A 1110 -11.40 28.51 -28.09
N LEU A 1111 -11.29 27.67 -29.12
CA LEU A 1111 -11.34 26.23 -28.98
C LEU A 1111 -9.92 25.68 -28.81
N ALA A 1112 -9.76 24.81 -27.84
CA ALA A 1112 -8.55 24.04 -27.61
C ALA A 1112 -8.78 22.58 -28.00
N ILE A 1113 -7.78 21.98 -28.63
CA ILE A 1113 -7.64 20.53 -28.73
C ILE A 1113 -7.42 19.93 -27.33
N THR A 1114 -7.92 18.72 -27.12
CA THR A 1114 -7.72 17.99 -25.86
C THR A 1114 -6.42 17.21 -25.82
N VAL A 1115 -5.95 16.75 -26.99
CA VAL A 1115 -4.66 16.06 -27.16
C VAL A 1115 -3.84 16.88 -28.15
N HIS A 1116 -2.58 17.17 -27.78
CA HIS A 1116 -1.67 17.97 -28.60
C HIS A 1116 -0.72 17.06 -29.39
N ARG A 1117 -0.21 17.53 -30.53
CA ARG A 1117 0.79 16.82 -31.36
C ARG A 1117 1.98 16.33 -30.54
N GLY A 1118 2.54 17.20 -29.69
CA GLY A 1118 3.67 16.85 -28.82
C GLY A 1118 3.37 15.73 -27.81
N SER A 1119 2.11 15.38 -27.56
CA SER A 1119 1.75 14.20 -26.76
C SER A 1119 1.88 12.90 -27.55
N VAL A 1120 1.72 12.94 -28.88
CA VAL A 1120 1.83 11.78 -29.77
C VAL A 1120 3.31 11.49 -30.09
N GLU A 1121 4.09 12.54 -30.42
CA GLU A 1121 5.50 12.41 -30.81
C GLU A 1121 6.45 12.16 -29.61
N LYS A 1122 5.96 12.33 -28.39
CA LYS A 1122 6.76 12.39 -27.15
C LYS A 1122 7.77 11.26 -26.99
N TYR A 1123 7.39 10.04 -27.33
CA TYR A 1123 8.20 8.84 -27.06
C TYR A 1123 8.77 8.16 -28.31
N VAL A 1124 8.42 8.62 -29.51
CA VAL A 1124 8.76 7.91 -30.76
C VAL A 1124 10.28 7.85 -30.97
N ASN A 1125 10.95 8.99 -30.89
CA ASN A 1125 12.40 9.07 -31.09
C ASN A 1125 13.18 8.32 -30.00
N LEU A 1126 12.72 8.42 -28.74
CA LEU A 1126 13.31 7.66 -27.64
C LEU A 1126 13.15 6.15 -27.85
N ALA A 1127 11.95 5.71 -28.27
CA ALA A 1127 11.66 4.30 -28.53
C ALA A 1127 12.55 3.72 -29.64
N LEU A 1128 12.73 4.46 -30.73
CA LEU A 1128 13.62 4.08 -31.84
C LEU A 1128 15.08 4.01 -31.38
N GLY A 1129 15.57 5.03 -30.67
CA GLY A 1129 16.94 5.05 -30.16
C GLY A 1129 17.24 3.88 -29.19
N LEU A 1130 16.27 3.50 -28.37
CA LEU A 1130 16.39 2.32 -27.50
C LEU A 1130 16.38 1.01 -28.30
N ALA A 1131 15.52 0.90 -29.31
CA ALA A 1131 15.47 -0.30 -30.14
C ALA A 1131 16.77 -0.52 -30.94
N GLU A 1132 17.42 0.57 -31.36
CA GLU A 1132 18.74 0.56 -32.00
C GLU A 1132 19.84 0.18 -31.00
N LYS A 1133 19.95 0.90 -29.86
CA LYS A 1133 21.00 0.70 -28.85
C LYS A 1133 21.09 -0.74 -28.34
N TYR A 1134 19.96 -1.41 -28.12
CA TYR A 1134 19.91 -2.76 -27.54
C TYR A 1134 19.69 -3.87 -28.60
N GLU A 1135 19.78 -3.55 -29.89
CA GLU A 1135 19.65 -4.51 -30.99
C GLU A 1135 18.43 -5.44 -30.85
N LEU A 1136 17.25 -4.83 -30.70
CA LEU A 1136 16.00 -5.56 -30.51
C LEU A 1136 15.53 -6.26 -31.80
N LYS A 1137 14.56 -7.19 -31.64
CA LYS A 1137 13.96 -7.96 -32.73
C LYS A 1137 13.48 -7.05 -33.88
N PRO A 1138 13.70 -7.43 -35.14
CA PRO A 1138 13.31 -6.64 -36.31
C PRO A 1138 11.84 -6.21 -36.29
N TYR A 1139 10.94 -7.06 -35.80
CA TYR A 1139 9.51 -6.75 -35.69
C TYR A 1139 9.22 -5.48 -34.88
N ILE A 1140 9.89 -5.28 -33.74
CA ILE A 1140 9.69 -4.11 -32.88
C ILE A 1140 10.20 -2.85 -33.57
N LYS A 1141 11.38 -2.94 -34.20
CA LYS A 1141 11.97 -1.84 -34.96
C LYS A 1141 11.07 -1.41 -36.13
N GLN A 1142 10.64 -2.36 -36.94
CA GLN A 1142 9.72 -2.12 -38.06
C GLN A 1142 8.41 -1.50 -37.58
N ARG A 1143 7.84 -1.99 -36.48
CA ARG A 1143 6.61 -1.44 -35.91
C ARG A 1143 6.76 0.02 -35.47
N LEU A 1144 7.88 0.37 -34.83
CA LEU A 1144 8.15 1.76 -34.44
C LEU A 1144 8.42 2.66 -35.64
N MET A 1145 9.12 2.16 -36.67
CA MET A 1145 9.34 2.88 -37.93
C MET A 1145 8.02 3.16 -38.64
N MET A 1146 7.15 2.15 -38.79
CA MET A 1146 5.80 2.33 -39.37
C MET A 1146 4.98 3.36 -38.58
N MET A 1147 5.02 3.33 -37.24
CA MET A 1147 4.33 4.34 -36.42
C MET A 1147 4.89 5.74 -36.63
N LYS A 1148 6.21 5.88 -36.80
CA LYS A 1148 6.83 7.16 -37.10
C LYS A 1148 6.38 7.66 -38.48
N GLU A 1149 6.41 6.81 -39.50
CA GLU A 1149 5.93 7.13 -40.85
C GLU A 1149 4.44 7.52 -40.85
N GLU A 1150 3.59 6.82 -40.08
CA GLU A 1150 2.18 7.19 -39.91
C GLU A 1150 2.02 8.57 -39.27
N ILE A 1151 2.81 8.88 -38.24
CA ILE A 1151 2.78 10.19 -37.56
C ILE A 1151 3.26 11.29 -38.51
N ASP A 1152 4.36 11.07 -39.22
CA ASP A 1152 4.94 12.02 -40.16
C ASP A 1152 4.00 12.25 -41.35
N ALA A 1153 3.32 11.21 -41.85
CA ALA A 1153 2.29 11.32 -42.87
C ALA A 1153 1.04 12.06 -42.37
N PHE A 1154 0.65 11.85 -41.10
CA PHE A 1154 -0.54 12.48 -40.52
C PHE A 1154 -0.33 13.98 -40.25
N PHE A 1155 0.88 14.40 -39.86
CA PHE A 1155 1.19 15.79 -39.51
C PHE A 1155 1.98 16.58 -40.57
N GLY A 1156 2.57 15.89 -41.55
CA GLY A 1156 3.46 16.45 -42.58
C GLY A 1156 4.88 16.77 -42.08
N GLU A 1157 5.91 16.43 -42.88
CA GLU A 1157 7.34 16.66 -42.56
C GLU A 1157 7.72 18.15 -42.39
N LYS A 1158 7.02 19.07 -43.09
CA LYS A 1158 7.40 20.48 -43.25
C LYS A 1158 6.84 21.47 -42.21
N ALA A 1159 6.08 21.03 -41.23
CA ALA A 1159 5.61 21.90 -40.14
C ALA A 1159 6.62 22.02 -38.98
N SER A 1160 7.74 21.28 -39.03
CA SER A 1160 8.74 21.17 -37.96
C SER A 1160 9.58 22.45 -37.75
N GLU A 1161 9.81 23.25 -38.78
CA GLU A 1161 10.53 24.54 -38.68
C GLU A 1161 9.62 25.76 -38.51
N ARG A 1162 8.34 25.66 -38.89
CA ARG A 1162 7.37 26.76 -38.79
C ARG A 1162 6.41 26.54 -37.62
N ARG A 1163 6.79 27.12 -36.47
CA ARG A 1163 6.00 27.46 -35.25
C ARG A 1163 6.27 26.61 -34.00
N LYS A 1164 7.26 27.08 -33.22
CA LYS A 1164 7.27 26.99 -31.74
C LYS A 1164 6.27 27.94 -31.06
N ALA A 1165 5.40 28.63 -31.81
CA ALA A 1165 4.38 29.52 -31.29
C ALA A 1165 3.01 28.83 -31.28
N GLN A 1166 2.47 28.67 -30.08
CA GLN A 1166 1.15 28.12 -29.79
C GLN A 1166 0.05 28.99 -30.42
N THR A 1167 -0.43 28.65 -31.62
CA THR A 1167 -1.55 29.38 -32.24
C THR A 1167 -2.91 28.78 -31.84
N SER A 1168 -3.88 29.68 -31.60
CA SER A 1168 -5.29 29.30 -31.44
C SER A 1168 -5.80 28.60 -32.71
N LEU A 1169 -6.77 27.69 -32.60
CA LEU A 1169 -7.28 26.97 -33.78
C LEU A 1169 -7.87 27.91 -34.85
N GLY A 1170 -8.37 29.09 -34.44
CA GLY A 1170 -8.84 30.13 -35.35
C GLY A 1170 -7.73 30.70 -36.24
N GLN A 1171 -6.51 30.84 -35.71
CA GLN A 1171 -5.32 31.26 -36.48
C GLN A 1171 -4.74 30.13 -37.34
N PHE A 1172 -5.01 28.86 -37.00
CA PHE A 1172 -4.62 27.72 -37.83
C PHE A 1172 -5.54 27.60 -39.05
N MET A 1173 -6.86 27.74 -38.87
CA MET A 1173 -7.82 27.70 -39.98
C MET A 1173 -7.71 28.90 -40.93
N GLN A 1174 -7.29 30.07 -40.44
CA GLN A 1174 -7.03 31.24 -41.29
C GLN A 1174 -5.78 31.09 -42.17
N MET A 1175 -4.85 30.21 -41.81
CA MET A 1175 -3.64 29.96 -42.60
C MET A 1175 -3.81 28.98 -43.75
N GLU A 1176 -4.87 28.17 -43.78
CA GLU A 1176 -5.17 27.28 -44.90
C GLU A 1176 -5.99 27.97 -46.00
N GLN A 1177 -6.36 29.25 -45.80
CA GLN A 1177 -7.08 30.08 -46.77
C GLN A 1177 -6.19 31.10 -47.50
N GLU A 1178 -4.89 31.15 -47.18
CA GLU A 1178 -3.83 31.82 -47.94
C GLU A 1178 -2.94 30.76 -48.60
#